data_AF-A0A915CTW3-F1
#
_entry.id   AF-A0A915CTW3-F1
#
_cell.length_a   1.000
_cell.length_b   1.000
_cell.length_c   1.000
_cell.angle_alpha   90.00
_cell.angle_beta   90.00
_cell.angle_gamma   90.00
#
_symmetry.space_group_name_H-M   'P 1'
#
loop_
_entity.id
_entity.type
_entity.pdbx_description
1 polymer ?
#
loop_
_entity_poly.entity_id
_entity_poly.type
_entity_poly.pdbx_seq_one_letter_code
_entity_poly.pdbx_strand_id
1 'polypeptide(L)'
;MKVESRSSDAFDELPVNIGGFVYVPDPLQGYVLGELIDLGAETFTVKLVHESKTMEIPYDNMVPAEEDQTKDADDNCMMFCSFAMFCKSIFRCMIYLNEGTLLNNCKIRYQRKQIYTYVANILISINPYEHIPGLYGQETMQHYQGRSLGVLPPHLYAIADKAYRDMKTEKRSQSIIVSGESGAGKTESQKCILKFLCGCYSASSGGVEKRILETSPILDSFGNARTARNNNSSRFGKFVEVHFDDNVVRCDWGYISHYLLEKTRVCHQQSGERNFHVFYQLFASGLSKQLHLSNPDQYLYLRNGCTQYFATEKSFGYIAEEHKSINSPGMLVDSVVDDYHGFHRLLTALKGNGIGQALCDDLFQALAGILHLGNVDFAENTIDCAGGSRVLPSSSGSLAIAAKFLGLNESQLGQALTSRMMKPGRSFENQLPIMVPLKVHEAISARDAFAKAIYCRLFDHIVTWINKSIPFNGSISYIGVLDIAGFESFAVNSFEQFCINYCNEKLQLFFNDRIMKQEQDLYQKESLGVPRVVYADNQDCINLYEMKKIGLFDCLDEEMRLPFSSVQHFTSTVHENYRKSSRIQIPRKSVERRHRSMRDDEGFVVNHYAGPVCYETALFLDKNIDELHESLEALLGGSSNLFIKSVWIKCHEIPSHLRLMVLVEKLNSTGTHFVHCVKPNPEMVPSRFSGGQVLAQLKCAGMASVLKLMQKGYPSRVVFADLSFCESLFYALGLNKFDQLMKQDPENVKLMVDKAHSWILRFRWRKLQYVVLACVKLDKQIKLRADRKRTEQHHRRWKRIYFACVACLEFQNTISNQSGDSIVGREELEDEPKSKMIKYDLAVWKYEDLKKEIDSSTDTELQHACLAEYYRRCTGYRNWAQRSKRTNGIERK
;
A
#
# COMPACT_ATOMS: atom_id res chain seq x y z
N MET A 1 -26.71 31.09 12.36
CA MET A 1 -26.40 31.43 10.96
C MET A 1 -25.52 32.67 10.93
N LYS A 2 -24.30 32.56 10.41
CA LYS A 2 -23.55 33.66 9.78
C LYS A 2 -23.09 33.10 8.44
N VAL A 3 -23.34 33.80 7.35
CA VAL A 3 -22.85 33.42 6.02
C VAL A 3 -21.53 34.14 5.83
N GLU A 4 -20.42 33.40 5.90
CA GLU A 4 -19.15 33.91 5.42
C GLU A 4 -19.17 33.86 3.90
N SER A 5 -19.13 35.03 3.27
CA SER A 5 -18.99 35.15 1.82
C SER A 5 -17.60 34.68 1.41
N ARG A 6 -17.49 33.41 0.96
CA ARG A 6 -16.32 32.95 0.19
C ARG A 6 -16.16 33.89 -1.01
N SER A 7 -14.95 34.39 -1.22
CA SER A 7 -14.68 35.30 -2.32
C SER A 7 -14.75 34.59 -3.67
N SER A 8 -14.92 35.38 -4.73
CA SER A 8 -15.05 34.93 -6.13
C SER A 8 -13.80 34.24 -6.71
N ASP A 9 -12.72 34.17 -5.94
CA ASP A 9 -11.37 33.84 -6.43
C ASP A 9 -11.14 32.31 -6.55
N ALA A 10 -12.13 31.50 -6.17
CA ALA A 10 -12.07 30.03 -6.21
C ALA A 10 -12.38 29.40 -7.58
N PHE A 11 -12.72 30.21 -8.60
CA PHE A 11 -13.13 29.71 -9.92
C PHE A 11 -11.97 29.49 -10.92
N ASP A 12 -10.77 30.03 -10.66
CA ASP A 12 -9.64 30.02 -11.63
C ASP A 12 -8.75 28.75 -11.58
N GLU A 13 -9.00 27.78 -10.69
CA GLU A 13 -8.18 26.55 -10.54
C GLU A 13 -8.92 25.22 -10.86
N LEU A 14 -9.89 25.21 -11.79
CA LEU A 14 -10.41 23.95 -12.34
C LEU A 14 -9.44 23.38 -13.40
N PRO A 15 -8.85 22.17 -13.20
CA PRO A 15 -7.75 21.68 -14.03
C PRO A 15 -8.19 21.01 -15.36
N VAL A 16 -9.46 21.20 -15.77
CA VAL A 16 -10.10 20.57 -16.94
C VAL A 16 -11.05 21.59 -17.58
N ASN A 17 -10.93 21.80 -18.90
CA ASN A 17 -11.85 22.64 -19.66
C ASN A 17 -13.18 21.92 -19.96
N ILE A 18 -14.24 22.68 -20.28
CA ILE A 18 -15.47 22.13 -20.88
C ILE A 18 -15.11 21.39 -22.18
N GLY A 19 -15.66 20.19 -22.37
CA GLY A 19 -15.26 19.24 -23.42
C GLY A 19 -14.06 18.35 -23.06
N GLY A 20 -13.47 18.52 -21.87
CA GLY A 20 -12.42 17.65 -21.35
C GLY A 20 -12.95 16.32 -20.79
N PHE A 21 -12.08 15.30 -20.76
CA PHE A 21 -12.42 13.99 -20.21
C PHE A 21 -12.22 13.92 -18.69
N VAL A 22 -13.15 13.23 -18.02
CA VAL A 22 -13.16 13.00 -16.58
C VAL A 22 -13.48 11.55 -16.26
N TYR A 23 -13.03 11.07 -15.11
CA TYR A 23 -13.43 9.80 -14.53
C TYR A 23 -14.61 10.01 -13.58
N VAL A 24 -15.66 9.23 -13.82
CA VAL A 24 -16.92 9.18 -13.06
C VAL A 24 -16.91 7.91 -12.19
N PRO A 25 -17.18 7.98 -10.88
CA PRO A 25 -17.21 6.78 -10.03
C PRO A 25 -18.35 5.83 -10.42
N ASP A 26 -18.05 4.53 -10.51
CA ASP A 26 -19.01 3.48 -10.87
C ASP A 26 -18.85 2.24 -9.96
N PRO A 27 -19.93 1.61 -9.46
CA PRO A 27 -19.83 0.46 -8.56
C PRO A 27 -19.15 -0.80 -9.13
N LEU A 28 -19.08 -0.97 -10.46
CA LEU A 28 -18.59 -2.20 -11.10
C LEU A 28 -17.19 -2.01 -11.71
N GLN A 29 -17.01 -0.95 -12.50
CA GLN A 29 -15.75 -0.55 -13.12
C GLN A 29 -14.85 0.27 -12.19
N GLY A 30 -15.36 0.76 -11.06
CA GLY A 30 -14.64 1.65 -10.15
C GLY A 30 -14.65 3.10 -10.64
N TYR A 31 -14.16 3.32 -11.86
CA TYR A 31 -14.29 4.56 -12.60
C TYR A 31 -14.62 4.29 -14.08
N VAL A 32 -15.46 5.13 -14.68
CA VAL A 32 -15.85 5.13 -16.11
C VAL A 32 -15.51 6.49 -16.72
N LEU A 33 -15.13 6.51 -18.01
CA LEU A 33 -14.80 7.75 -18.71
C LEU A 33 -16.06 8.54 -19.12
N GLY A 34 -16.05 9.84 -18.86
CA GLY A 34 -17.08 10.80 -19.26
C GLY A 34 -16.50 12.07 -19.87
N GLU A 35 -17.33 12.77 -20.64
CA GLU A 35 -17.10 14.05 -21.30
C GLU A 35 -17.82 15.15 -20.50
N LEU A 36 -17.11 16.18 -20.06
CA LEU A 36 -17.66 17.29 -19.27
C LEU A 36 -18.43 18.27 -20.16
N ILE A 37 -19.76 18.34 -20.02
CA ILE A 37 -20.62 19.21 -20.83
C ILE A 37 -20.86 20.57 -20.18
N ASP A 38 -21.21 20.59 -18.89
CA ASP A 38 -21.70 21.82 -18.23
C ASP A 38 -21.30 21.92 -16.75
N LEU A 39 -21.24 23.17 -16.26
CA LEU A 39 -20.75 23.58 -14.96
C LEU A 39 -21.90 24.17 -14.11
N GLY A 40 -22.57 23.34 -13.32
CA GLY A 40 -23.56 23.79 -12.34
C GLY A 40 -22.92 24.36 -11.07
N ALA A 41 -23.73 24.93 -10.18
CA ALA A 41 -23.22 25.61 -8.96
C ALA A 41 -22.63 24.64 -7.91
N GLU A 42 -23.14 23.41 -7.83
CA GLU A 42 -22.66 22.36 -6.90
C GLU A 42 -22.45 20.99 -7.59
N THR A 43 -22.77 20.88 -8.89
CA THR A 43 -22.68 19.65 -9.69
C THR A 43 -22.15 19.92 -11.09
N PHE A 44 -21.41 18.95 -11.64
CA PHE A 44 -21.02 18.89 -13.05
C PHE A 44 -22.00 18.05 -13.85
N THR A 45 -22.37 18.47 -15.06
CA THR A 45 -23.08 17.60 -16.01
C THR A 45 -22.08 16.86 -16.90
N VAL A 46 -22.01 15.55 -16.74
CA VAL A 46 -21.07 14.68 -17.46
C VAL A 46 -21.83 13.65 -18.29
N LYS A 47 -21.43 13.47 -19.55
CA LYS A 47 -21.95 12.43 -20.45
C LYS A 47 -20.97 11.27 -20.49
N LEU A 48 -21.43 10.04 -20.27
CA LEU A 48 -20.56 8.88 -20.34
C LEU A 48 -20.08 8.65 -21.79
N VAL A 49 -18.84 8.18 -21.97
CA VAL A 49 -18.28 7.92 -23.31
C VAL A 49 -18.80 6.59 -23.89
N HIS A 50 -19.15 5.64 -23.03
CA HIS A 50 -19.64 4.31 -23.43
C HIS A 50 -21.17 4.14 -23.36
N GLU A 51 -21.88 5.04 -22.68
CA GLU A 51 -23.35 5.06 -22.61
C GLU A 51 -23.82 6.45 -23.02
N SER A 52 -24.86 6.57 -23.85
CA SER A 52 -25.43 7.87 -24.26
C SER A 52 -26.29 8.52 -23.16
N LYS A 53 -25.80 8.49 -21.93
CA LYS A 53 -26.47 8.90 -20.70
C LYS A 53 -25.68 10.04 -20.03
N THR A 54 -26.36 11.12 -19.71
CA THR A 54 -25.86 12.19 -18.85
C THR A 54 -26.11 11.87 -17.38
N MET A 55 -25.18 12.29 -16.51
CA MET A 55 -25.32 12.20 -15.06
C MET A 55 -24.75 13.48 -14.42
N GLU A 56 -25.40 13.93 -13.35
CA GLU A 56 -24.91 15.04 -12.52
C GLU A 56 -24.04 14.49 -11.38
N ILE A 57 -22.89 15.12 -11.13
CA ILE A 57 -21.86 14.62 -10.20
C ILE A 57 -21.37 15.78 -9.31
N PRO A 58 -21.34 15.63 -7.97
CA PRO A 58 -20.77 16.66 -7.08
C PRO A 58 -19.28 16.91 -7.33
N TYR A 59 -18.83 18.15 -7.07
CA TYR A 59 -17.43 18.57 -7.25
C TYR A 59 -16.40 17.60 -6.63
N ASP A 60 -16.63 17.15 -5.40
CA ASP A 60 -15.72 16.26 -4.65
C ASP A 60 -15.47 14.89 -5.31
N ASN A 61 -16.35 14.46 -6.22
CA ASN A 61 -16.28 13.17 -6.91
C ASN A 61 -15.69 13.26 -8.33
N MET A 62 -15.35 14.47 -8.80
CA MET A 62 -14.73 14.66 -10.12
C MET A 62 -13.24 14.30 -10.08
N VAL A 63 -12.82 13.46 -11.02
CA VAL A 63 -11.43 13.03 -11.14
C VAL A 63 -10.95 13.29 -12.57
N PRO A 64 -9.87 14.08 -12.81
CA PRO A 64 -9.42 14.40 -14.17
C PRO A 64 -8.83 13.18 -14.89
N ALA A 65 -9.08 13.05 -16.19
CA ALA A 65 -8.53 11.98 -17.03
C ALA A 65 -7.43 12.50 -17.98
N GLU A 66 -6.57 11.59 -18.46
CA GLU A 66 -5.59 11.91 -19.51
C GLU A 66 -6.30 12.14 -20.87
N GLU A 67 -5.74 12.98 -21.72
CA GLU A 67 -6.19 13.12 -23.12
C GLU A 67 -5.94 11.84 -23.95
N ASP A 68 -4.84 11.12 -23.67
CA ASP A 68 -4.49 9.85 -24.32
C ASP A 68 -4.91 8.65 -23.46
N GLN A 69 -6.04 8.05 -23.82
CA GLN A 69 -6.62 6.88 -23.16
C GLN A 69 -5.90 5.56 -23.46
N THR A 70 -4.89 5.55 -24.33
CA THR A 70 -4.12 4.35 -24.71
C THR A 70 -2.74 4.27 -24.03
N LYS A 71 -2.36 5.34 -23.33
CA LYS A 71 -1.06 5.53 -22.68
C LYS A 71 -0.96 4.76 -21.37
N ASP A 72 0.11 3.98 -21.25
CA ASP A 72 0.55 3.27 -20.05
C ASP A 72 1.81 3.92 -19.46
N ALA A 73 1.96 3.86 -18.14
CA ALA A 73 3.14 4.33 -17.41
C ALA A 73 3.77 3.21 -16.58
N ASP A 74 5.08 3.00 -16.74
CA ASP A 74 5.86 2.03 -15.94
C ASP A 74 6.07 2.51 -14.49
N ASP A 75 6.21 3.82 -14.31
CA ASP A 75 6.15 4.52 -13.01
C ASP A 75 5.16 5.68 -13.12
N ASN A 76 4.19 5.71 -12.20
CA ASN A 76 3.19 6.76 -12.13
C ASN A 76 3.74 8.08 -11.56
N CYS A 77 4.85 8.04 -10.81
CA CYS A 77 5.33 9.16 -10.00
C CYS A 77 6.62 9.84 -10.52
N MET A 78 7.19 9.37 -11.63
CA MET A 78 8.46 9.92 -12.14
C MET A 78 8.29 11.40 -12.58
N MET A 79 9.09 12.29 -11.98
CA MET A 79 8.84 13.73 -11.93
C MET A 79 8.56 14.43 -13.26
N PHE A 80 7.58 15.34 -13.20
CA PHE A 80 7.61 16.57 -13.98
C PHE A 80 8.79 17.45 -13.56
N CYS A 81 9.89 17.38 -14.31
CA CYS A 81 10.75 18.55 -14.43
C CYS A 81 10.10 19.51 -15.43
N SER A 82 9.89 20.78 -15.07
CA SER A 82 9.17 21.77 -15.91
C SER A 82 9.82 22.05 -17.28
N PHE A 83 11.02 21.51 -17.52
CA PHE A 83 11.71 21.52 -18.82
C PHE A 83 11.21 20.43 -19.80
N ALA A 84 10.47 19.43 -19.34
CA ALA A 84 10.05 18.26 -20.12
C ALA A 84 9.06 18.59 -21.27
N MET A 85 8.42 19.76 -21.23
CA MET A 85 7.43 20.21 -22.22
C MET A 85 7.97 20.27 -23.67
N PHE A 86 9.30 20.26 -23.85
CA PHE A 86 9.97 20.29 -25.14
C PHE A 86 10.32 18.90 -25.73
N CYS A 87 10.19 17.80 -24.97
CA CYS A 87 10.69 16.47 -25.35
C CYS A 87 9.64 15.36 -25.19
N LYS A 88 8.62 15.35 -26.05
CA LYS A 88 7.47 14.41 -26.01
C LYS A 88 7.79 12.89 -26.12
N SER A 89 9.04 12.48 -26.39
CA SER A 89 9.31 11.16 -26.99
C SER A 89 10.07 10.13 -26.12
N ILE A 90 10.44 10.42 -24.87
CA ILE A 90 11.38 9.56 -24.09
C ILE A 90 10.86 9.06 -22.73
N PHE A 91 9.92 9.76 -22.07
CA PHE A 91 9.41 9.34 -20.75
C PHE A 91 7.87 9.26 -20.71
N ARG A 92 7.33 8.10 -20.34
CA ARG A 92 5.89 7.85 -20.17
C ARG A 92 5.47 8.03 -18.70
N CYS A 93 5.35 9.27 -18.26
CA CYS A 93 4.74 9.62 -16.97
C CYS A 93 3.25 9.98 -17.17
N MET A 94 2.42 9.82 -16.14
CA MET A 94 1.04 10.36 -16.15
C MET A 94 1.05 11.87 -15.92
N ILE A 95 0.10 12.60 -16.51
CA ILE A 95 -0.08 14.05 -16.29
C ILE A 95 -0.82 14.30 -14.99
N TYR A 96 -1.86 13.51 -14.71
CA TYR A 96 -2.65 13.60 -13.48
C TYR A 96 -2.43 12.38 -12.59
N LEU A 97 -1.76 12.55 -11.43
CA LEU A 97 -1.73 11.52 -10.39
C LEU A 97 -3.07 11.51 -9.63
N ASN A 98 -3.91 10.50 -9.88
CA ASN A 98 -5.13 10.28 -9.11
C ASN A 98 -5.53 8.78 -9.13
N GLU A 99 -6.58 8.44 -8.39
CA GLU A 99 -7.04 7.06 -8.25
C GLU A 99 -7.57 6.47 -9.57
N GLY A 100 -8.23 7.29 -10.40
CA GLY A 100 -8.82 6.86 -11.67
C GLY A 100 -7.77 6.63 -12.76
N THR A 101 -6.77 7.52 -12.84
CA THR A 101 -5.61 7.34 -13.72
C THR A 101 -4.75 6.15 -13.30
N LEU A 102 -4.50 5.95 -12.00
CA LEU A 102 -3.84 4.74 -11.50
C LEU A 102 -4.63 3.48 -11.85
N LEU A 103 -5.95 3.45 -11.59
CA LEU A 103 -6.81 2.31 -11.90
C LEU A 103 -6.80 1.99 -13.40
N ASN A 104 -6.89 3.00 -14.26
CA ASN A 104 -6.87 2.79 -15.71
C ASN A 104 -5.50 2.35 -16.23
N ASN A 105 -4.39 2.91 -15.71
CA ASN A 105 -3.05 2.43 -16.05
C ASN A 105 -2.88 0.95 -15.64
N CYS A 106 -3.28 0.58 -14.42
CA CYS A 106 -3.30 -0.81 -13.97
C CYS A 106 -4.16 -1.72 -14.88
N LYS A 107 -5.33 -1.24 -15.33
CA LYS A 107 -6.24 -1.96 -16.25
C LYS A 107 -5.59 -2.19 -17.62
N ILE A 108 -5.01 -1.15 -18.24
CA ILE A 108 -4.32 -1.23 -19.54
C ILE A 108 -3.09 -2.15 -19.46
N ARG A 109 -2.27 -2.01 -18.40
CA ARG A 109 -1.08 -2.83 -18.20
C ARG A 109 -1.42 -4.30 -17.96
N TYR A 110 -2.46 -4.59 -17.17
CA TYR A 110 -2.96 -5.96 -16.98
C TYR A 110 -3.42 -6.59 -18.32
N GLN A 111 -4.13 -5.84 -19.17
CA GLN A 111 -4.50 -6.29 -20.53
C GLN A 111 -3.27 -6.59 -21.41
N ARG A 112 -2.15 -5.89 -21.21
CA ARG A 112 -0.86 -6.12 -21.89
C ARG A 112 0.01 -7.19 -21.21
N LYS A 113 -0.52 -7.93 -20.22
CA LYS A 113 0.19 -8.89 -19.36
C LYS A 113 1.38 -8.27 -18.58
N GLN A 114 1.39 -6.96 -18.40
CA GLN A 114 2.35 -6.22 -17.57
C GLN A 114 1.81 -6.10 -16.14
N ILE A 115 2.06 -7.12 -15.32
CA ILE A 115 1.47 -7.25 -13.97
C ILE A 115 2.07 -6.30 -12.91
N TYR A 116 3.19 -5.65 -13.22
CA TYR A 116 3.95 -4.81 -12.29
C TYR A 116 3.85 -3.33 -12.67
N THR A 117 3.73 -2.44 -11.67
CA THR A 117 3.67 -0.98 -11.88
C THR A 117 4.29 -0.25 -10.67
N TYR A 118 5.16 0.75 -10.88
CA TYR A 118 5.68 1.57 -9.78
C TYR A 118 4.74 2.71 -9.39
N VAL A 119 4.75 3.02 -8.09
CA VAL A 119 4.24 4.24 -7.49
C VAL A 119 5.36 4.78 -6.60
N ALA A 120 6.30 5.52 -7.21
CA ALA A 120 7.55 5.97 -6.59
C ALA A 120 8.38 4.81 -6.01
N ASN A 121 8.47 4.68 -4.68
CA ASN A 121 9.22 3.62 -3.99
C ASN A 121 8.39 2.35 -3.69
N ILE A 122 7.10 2.34 -4.06
CA ILE A 122 6.18 1.21 -3.88
C ILE A 122 6.01 0.47 -5.21
N LEU A 123 5.94 -0.86 -5.15
CA LEU A 123 5.63 -1.71 -6.31
C LEU A 123 4.23 -2.31 -6.17
N ILE A 124 3.35 -2.05 -7.13
CA ILE A 124 2.06 -2.73 -7.28
C ILE A 124 2.28 -3.99 -8.12
N SER A 125 1.74 -5.13 -7.65
CA SER A 125 1.77 -6.44 -8.29
C SER A 125 0.34 -6.96 -8.44
N ILE A 126 -0.14 -7.23 -9.66
CA ILE A 126 -1.51 -7.70 -9.92
C ILE A 126 -1.46 -9.18 -10.32
N ASN A 127 -2.09 -10.07 -9.56
CA ASN A 127 -2.02 -11.51 -9.81
C ASN A 127 -2.59 -11.88 -11.21
N PRO A 128 -1.82 -12.46 -12.15
CA PRO A 128 -2.33 -12.81 -13.47
C PRO A 128 -3.24 -14.06 -13.48
N TYR A 129 -3.15 -14.94 -12.49
CA TYR A 129 -3.72 -16.30 -12.49
C TYR A 129 -3.23 -17.21 -13.64
N GLU A 130 -2.17 -16.82 -14.36
CA GLU A 130 -1.48 -17.61 -15.39
C GLU A 130 0.05 -17.44 -15.28
N HIS A 131 0.81 -18.41 -15.78
CA HIS A 131 2.28 -18.32 -15.80
C HIS A 131 2.75 -17.54 -17.05
N ILE A 132 3.25 -16.32 -16.84
CA ILE A 132 3.79 -15.48 -17.93
C ILE A 132 5.19 -15.98 -18.33
N PRO A 133 5.41 -16.41 -19.59
CA PRO A 133 6.70 -16.94 -20.04
C PRO A 133 7.82 -15.88 -20.02
N GLY A 134 9.05 -16.30 -19.73
CA GLY A 134 10.25 -15.43 -19.68
C GLY A 134 10.38 -14.55 -18.43
N LEU A 135 9.28 -14.21 -17.75
CA LEU A 135 9.26 -13.23 -16.67
C LEU A 135 10.17 -13.57 -15.48
N TYR A 136 10.26 -14.85 -15.11
CA TYR A 136 11.05 -15.34 -13.96
C TYR A 136 12.27 -16.21 -14.34
N GLY A 137 12.78 -16.02 -15.56
CA GLY A 137 13.98 -16.70 -16.08
C GLY A 137 15.29 -16.19 -15.44
N GLN A 138 16.34 -17.01 -15.47
CA GLN A 138 17.67 -16.63 -14.96
C GLN A 138 18.30 -15.48 -15.76
N GLU A 139 18.05 -15.40 -17.07
CA GLU A 139 18.45 -14.27 -17.91
C GLU A 139 17.85 -12.95 -17.38
N THR A 140 16.56 -12.96 -17.01
CA THR A 140 15.88 -11.81 -16.42
C THR A 140 16.46 -11.47 -15.04
N MET A 141 16.79 -12.47 -14.21
CA MET A 141 17.48 -12.23 -12.92
C MET A 141 18.82 -11.50 -13.13
N GLN A 142 19.67 -12.00 -14.04
CA GLN A 142 20.96 -11.37 -14.36
C GLN A 142 20.80 -9.97 -15.00
N HIS A 143 19.78 -9.77 -15.84
CA HIS A 143 19.52 -8.48 -16.49
C HIS A 143 19.20 -7.36 -15.48
N TYR A 144 18.48 -7.69 -14.41
CA TYR A 144 18.08 -6.76 -13.35
C TYR A 144 19.15 -6.51 -12.28
N GLN A 145 20.19 -7.35 -12.20
CA GLN A 145 21.25 -7.22 -11.19
C GLN A 145 22.07 -5.93 -11.37
N GLY A 146 22.22 -5.17 -10.28
CA GLY A 146 22.95 -3.89 -10.27
C GLY A 146 22.28 -2.76 -11.06
N ARG A 147 20.97 -2.84 -11.31
CA ARG A 147 20.23 -1.86 -12.11
C ARG A 147 19.37 -0.94 -11.24
N SER A 148 19.57 0.36 -11.43
CA SER A 148 18.78 1.42 -10.83
C SER A 148 17.28 1.32 -11.13
N LEU A 149 16.47 1.76 -10.16
CA LEU A 149 15.02 1.87 -10.31
C LEU A 149 14.69 2.79 -11.51
N GLY A 150 13.65 2.46 -12.30
CA GLY A 150 13.28 3.24 -13.49
C GLY A 150 14.32 3.24 -14.64
N VAL A 151 15.36 2.41 -14.59
CA VAL A 151 16.19 2.08 -15.77
C VAL A 151 15.62 0.89 -16.54
N LEU A 152 15.01 -0.05 -15.83
CA LEU A 152 14.27 -1.19 -16.38
C LEU A 152 12.78 -1.08 -16.02
N PRO A 153 11.88 -1.75 -16.77
CA PRO A 153 10.46 -1.82 -16.43
C PRO A 153 10.24 -2.44 -15.03
N PRO A 154 9.09 -2.15 -14.38
CA PRO A 154 8.82 -2.56 -13.01
C PRO A 154 8.84 -4.08 -12.82
N HIS A 155 9.54 -4.53 -11.78
CA HIS A 155 9.66 -5.95 -11.43
C HIS A 155 10.05 -6.14 -9.97
N LEU A 156 9.67 -7.27 -9.36
CA LEU A 156 10.10 -7.65 -8.00
C LEU A 156 11.63 -7.64 -7.84
N TYR A 157 12.35 -8.07 -8.89
CA TYR A 157 13.82 -8.15 -8.90
C TYR A 157 14.48 -6.78 -8.73
N ALA A 158 13.88 -5.70 -9.25
CA ALA A 158 14.41 -4.34 -9.05
C ALA A 158 14.22 -3.83 -7.61
N ILE A 159 13.14 -4.24 -6.93
CA ILE A 159 12.96 -3.94 -5.50
C ILE A 159 13.93 -4.74 -4.63
N ALA A 160 14.19 -6.01 -4.99
CA ALA A 160 15.16 -6.85 -4.31
C ALA A 160 16.61 -6.36 -4.51
N ASP A 161 17.00 -5.96 -5.73
CA ASP A 161 18.30 -5.33 -6.01
C ASP A 161 18.42 -3.96 -5.32
N LYS A 162 17.33 -3.17 -5.24
CA LYS A 162 17.31 -1.93 -4.45
C LYS A 162 17.56 -2.21 -2.98
N ALA A 163 16.86 -3.16 -2.37
CA ALA A 163 17.07 -3.54 -0.97
C ALA A 163 18.51 -4.00 -0.71
N TYR A 164 19.10 -4.77 -1.63
CA TYR A 164 20.49 -5.19 -1.53
C TYR A 164 21.48 -4.00 -1.61
N ARG A 165 21.26 -3.05 -2.52
CA ARG A 165 22.09 -1.84 -2.62
C ARG A 165 21.91 -0.91 -1.43
N ASP A 166 20.67 -0.63 -1.03
CA ASP A 166 20.34 0.22 0.12
C ASP A 166 20.95 -0.36 1.41
N MET A 167 20.88 -1.68 1.63
CA MET A 167 21.57 -2.35 2.74
C MET A 167 23.07 -2.09 2.75
N LYS A 168 23.73 -2.25 1.59
CA LYS A 168 25.18 -2.06 1.43
C LYS A 168 25.62 -0.60 1.59
N THR A 169 24.79 0.36 1.18
CA THR A 169 25.08 1.80 1.27
C THR A 169 24.74 2.38 2.63
N GLU A 170 23.60 2.02 3.24
CA GLU A 170 23.21 2.48 4.59
C GLU A 170 23.96 1.75 5.72
N LYS A 171 24.62 0.61 5.42
CA LYS A 171 25.12 -0.36 6.42
C LYS A 171 24.03 -0.77 7.43
N ARG A 172 22.81 -0.99 6.93
CA ARG A 172 21.61 -1.21 7.74
C ARG A 172 20.72 -2.27 7.12
N SER A 173 20.27 -3.25 7.91
CA SER A 173 19.34 -4.29 7.49
C SER A 173 18.04 -3.73 6.89
N GLN A 174 17.46 -4.46 5.93
CA GLN A 174 16.32 -4.01 5.13
C GLN A 174 15.16 -5.02 5.18
N SER A 175 13.93 -4.56 4.93
CA SER A 175 12.70 -5.34 5.06
C SER A 175 11.78 -5.24 3.83
N ILE A 176 11.71 -6.39 3.15
CA ILE A 176 10.77 -6.98 2.18
C ILE A 176 9.29 -7.05 2.61
N ILE A 177 8.56 -5.96 2.83
CA ILE A 177 7.14 -6.07 3.26
C ILE A 177 6.24 -6.35 2.05
N VAL A 178 5.63 -7.54 2.00
CA VAL A 178 4.66 -7.96 1.00
C VAL A 178 3.25 -7.93 1.61
N SER A 179 2.36 -7.13 1.03
CA SER A 179 1.02 -6.82 1.55
C SER A 179 -0.09 -7.07 0.51
N GLY A 180 -1.36 -7.13 0.92
CA GLY A 180 -2.50 -7.40 0.03
C GLY A 180 -3.47 -8.48 0.53
N GLU A 181 -4.62 -8.63 -0.13
CA GLU A 181 -5.67 -9.61 0.22
C GLU A 181 -5.21 -11.09 0.11
N SER A 182 -6.01 -12.02 0.67
CA SER A 182 -5.81 -13.44 0.45
C SER A 182 -6.06 -13.84 -1.01
N GLY A 183 -5.18 -14.66 -1.59
CA GLY A 183 -5.18 -15.00 -3.02
C GLY A 183 -4.59 -13.94 -3.97
N ALA A 184 -4.07 -12.81 -3.45
CA ALA A 184 -3.49 -11.73 -4.26
C ALA A 184 -2.06 -11.99 -4.79
N GLY A 185 -1.44 -13.15 -4.48
CA GLY A 185 -0.11 -13.52 -4.99
C GLY A 185 1.09 -13.14 -4.11
N LYS A 186 0.87 -12.83 -2.81
CA LYS A 186 1.93 -12.45 -1.86
C LYS A 186 3.03 -13.50 -1.71
N THR A 187 2.64 -14.76 -1.45
CA THR A 187 3.57 -15.86 -1.19
C THR A 187 4.42 -16.21 -2.41
N GLU A 188 3.86 -16.13 -3.62
CA GLU A 188 4.62 -16.27 -4.87
C GLU A 188 5.55 -15.07 -5.10
N SER A 189 5.13 -13.85 -4.74
CA SER A 189 6.01 -12.68 -4.75
C SER A 189 7.19 -12.83 -3.76
N GLN A 190 6.95 -13.36 -2.55
CA GLN A 190 8.01 -13.72 -1.59
C GLN A 190 8.97 -14.76 -2.20
N LYS A 191 8.46 -15.85 -2.77
CA LYS A 191 9.27 -16.88 -3.44
C LYS A 191 10.14 -16.29 -4.56
N CYS A 192 9.59 -15.40 -5.39
CA CYS A 192 10.34 -14.71 -6.44
C CYS A 192 11.44 -13.77 -5.90
N ILE A 193 11.17 -13.01 -4.82
CA ILE A 193 12.17 -12.15 -4.17
C ILE A 193 13.31 -12.99 -3.58
N LEU A 194 13.00 -14.07 -2.85
CA LEU A 194 14.00 -14.94 -2.23
C LEU A 194 14.87 -15.65 -3.29
N LYS A 195 14.25 -16.15 -4.37
CA LYS A 195 14.97 -16.71 -5.53
C LYS A 195 15.96 -15.71 -6.13
N PHE A 196 15.60 -14.44 -6.23
CA PHE A 196 16.50 -13.38 -6.70
C PHE A 196 17.66 -13.11 -5.73
N LEU A 197 17.37 -12.90 -4.44
CA LEU A 197 18.39 -12.60 -3.43
C LEU A 197 19.42 -13.73 -3.29
N CYS A 198 18.98 -14.99 -3.24
CA CYS A 198 19.90 -16.12 -3.13
C CYS A 198 20.58 -16.45 -4.48
N GLY A 199 19.85 -16.40 -5.60
CA GLY A 199 20.36 -16.76 -6.92
C GLY A 199 21.34 -15.75 -7.54
N CYS A 200 21.24 -14.46 -7.18
CA CYS A 200 22.15 -13.41 -7.69
C CYS A 200 23.32 -13.08 -6.75
N TYR A 201 23.21 -13.31 -5.43
CA TYR A 201 24.21 -12.87 -4.45
C TYR A 201 24.71 -13.96 -3.47
N SER A 202 24.41 -15.25 -3.68
CA SER A 202 25.07 -16.34 -2.93
C SER A 202 26.32 -16.84 -3.67
N ALA A 203 27.38 -17.18 -2.93
CA ALA A 203 28.63 -17.68 -3.51
C ALA A 203 28.63 -19.19 -3.82
N SER A 204 27.66 -19.96 -3.31
CA SER A 204 27.61 -21.42 -3.44
C SER A 204 26.44 -21.86 -4.31
N SER A 205 26.73 -22.31 -5.53
CA SER A 205 25.77 -22.77 -6.54
C SER A 205 24.70 -23.73 -5.97
N GLY A 206 23.50 -23.22 -5.71
CA GLY A 206 22.35 -24.01 -5.28
C GLY A 206 22.39 -24.55 -3.84
N GLY A 207 23.25 -24.03 -2.95
CA GLY A 207 23.37 -24.55 -1.58
C GLY A 207 22.28 -24.08 -0.60
N VAL A 208 22.03 -22.76 -0.57
CA VAL A 208 21.15 -22.09 0.40
C VAL A 208 19.78 -21.73 -0.23
N GLU A 209 19.80 -21.21 -1.46
CA GLU A 209 18.59 -20.97 -2.27
C GLU A 209 17.69 -22.21 -2.30
N LYS A 210 18.30 -23.36 -2.62
CA LYS A 210 17.59 -24.63 -2.76
C LYS A 210 16.94 -25.07 -1.44
N ARG A 211 17.64 -24.98 -0.30
CA ARG A 211 17.05 -25.30 1.02
C ARG A 211 15.88 -24.37 1.35
N ILE A 212 16.05 -23.06 1.20
CA ILE A 212 14.96 -22.09 1.50
C ILE A 212 13.73 -22.38 0.63
N LEU A 213 13.90 -22.72 -0.65
CA LEU A 213 12.79 -23.12 -1.52
C LEU A 213 12.20 -24.50 -1.14
N GLU A 214 13.04 -25.49 -0.84
CA GLU A 214 12.64 -26.86 -0.43
C GLU A 214 11.95 -26.90 0.95
N THR A 215 12.11 -25.89 1.80
CA THR A 215 11.34 -25.78 3.06
C THR A 215 9.91 -25.29 2.84
N SER A 216 9.61 -24.66 1.70
CA SER A 216 8.28 -24.10 1.45
C SER A 216 7.16 -25.17 1.40
N PRO A 217 7.31 -26.34 0.75
CA PRO A 217 6.34 -27.44 0.86
C PRO A 217 6.07 -27.93 2.29
N ILE A 218 7.03 -27.83 3.21
CA ILE A 218 6.84 -28.18 4.62
C ILE A 218 5.92 -27.15 5.29
N LEU A 219 6.28 -25.87 5.15
CA LEU A 219 5.52 -24.75 5.70
C LEU A 219 4.12 -24.64 5.09
N ASP A 220 3.98 -24.87 3.78
CA ASP A 220 2.70 -24.88 3.08
C ASP A 220 1.79 -26.01 3.58
N SER A 221 2.35 -27.19 3.91
CA SER A 221 1.55 -28.33 4.39
C SER A 221 1.06 -28.16 5.84
N PHE A 222 1.91 -27.67 6.74
CA PHE A 222 1.58 -27.49 8.15
C PHE A 222 0.93 -26.14 8.49
N GLY A 223 1.13 -25.11 7.65
CA GLY A 223 0.72 -23.73 7.93
C GLY A 223 -0.35 -23.17 6.98
N ASN A 224 -0.64 -23.81 5.85
CA ASN A 224 -1.72 -23.36 4.95
C ASN A 224 -2.99 -24.20 5.11
N ALA A 225 -4.13 -23.57 4.86
CA ALA A 225 -5.44 -24.18 4.86
C ALA A 225 -6.34 -23.57 3.76
N ARG A 226 -7.45 -24.25 3.46
CA ARG A 226 -8.49 -23.73 2.56
C ARG A 226 -9.42 -22.81 3.35
N THR A 227 -9.52 -21.56 2.95
CA THR A 227 -10.53 -20.61 3.42
C THR A 227 -11.62 -20.41 2.37
N ALA A 228 -12.74 -19.78 2.75
CA ALA A 228 -13.82 -19.45 1.81
C ALA A 228 -13.39 -18.50 0.65
N ARG A 229 -12.23 -17.84 0.74
CA ARG A 229 -11.68 -16.92 -0.27
C ARG A 229 -10.46 -17.47 -1.04
N ASN A 230 -9.81 -18.55 -0.57
CA ASN A 230 -8.54 -19.05 -1.10
C ASN A 230 -8.31 -20.54 -0.77
N ASN A 231 -8.00 -21.36 -1.78
CA ASN A 231 -7.74 -22.79 -1.62
C ASN A 231 -6.44 -23.11 -0.86
N ASN A 232 -5.42 -22.26 -1.01
CA ASN A 232 -4.10 -22.40 -0.38
C ASN A 232 -3.74 -21.09 0.34
N SER A 233 -4.29 -20.89 1.54
CA SER A 233 -4.09 -19.68 2.33
C SER A 233 -3.18 -19.96 3.52
N SER A 234 -2.02 -19.32 3.59
CA SER A 234 -1.19 -19.32 4.79
C SER A 234 -1.96 -18.72 5.97
N ARG A 235 -1.98 -19.46 7.09
CA ARG A 235 -2.66 -19.10 8.35
C ARG A 235 -1.65 -18.80 9.47
N PHE A 236 -0.51 -18.25 9.06
CA PHE A 236 0.60 -17.77 9.89
C PHE A 236 1.35 -16.68 9.10
N GLY A 237 2.03 -15.77 9.79
CA GLY A 237 3.00 -14.85 9.21
C GLY A 237 4.38 -15.49 9.10
N LYS A 238 5.05 -15.30 7.97
CA LYS A 238 6.34 -15.88 7.60
C LYS A 238 7.34 -14.78 7.28
N PHE A 239 8.35 -14.62 8.13
CA PHE A 239 9.46 -13.68 7.91
C PHE A 239 10.73 -14.48 7.62
N VAL A 240 11.21 -14.41 6.37
CA VAL A 240 12.43 -15.11 5.93
C VAL A 240 13.55 -14.11 5.87
N GLU A 241 14.52 -14.24 6.76
CA GLU A 241 15.71 -13.41 6.84
C GLU A 241 16.84 -14.04 6.03
N VAL A 242 17.36 -13.29 5.06
CA VAL A 242 18.57 -13.64 4.30
C VAL A 242 19.72 -12.83 4.88
N HIS A 243 20.75 -13.50 5.40
CA HIS A 243 21.82 -12.86 6.17
C HIS A 243 23.09 -12.68 5.33
N PHE A 244 23.79 -11.56 5.57
CA PHE A 244 24.97 -11.12 4.83
C PHE A 244 26.11 -10.74 5.79
N ASP A 245 27.36 -10.98 5.36
CA ASP A 245 28.59 -10.62 6.07
C ASP A 245 29.19 -9.29 5.54
N ASP A 246 29.90 -8.55 6.39
CA ASP A 246 30.44 -7.22 6.07
C ASP A 246 31.60 -7.29 5.06
N ASN A 247 32.37 -8.40 5.07
CA ASN A 247 33.55 -8.56 4.22
C ASN A 247 33.24 -8.99 2.79
N VAL A 248 32.04 -9.52 2.49
CA VAL A 248 31.76 -10.08 1.16
C VAL A 248 30.31 -9.93 0.70
N VAL A 249 30.15 -9.73 -0.61
CA VAL A 249 28.87 -9.84 -1.34
C VAL A 249 28.42 -11.31 -1.33
N ARG A 250 27.88 -11.78 -0.20
CA ARG A 250 27.48 -13.18 0.02
C ARG A 250 26.23 -13.34 0.89
N CYS A 251 25.21 -13.96 0.31
CA CYS A 251 24.14 -14.67 0.99
C CYS A 251 24.66 -16.06 1.38
N ASP A 252 25.15 -16.21 2.61
CA ASP A 252 25.66 -17.49 3.13
C ASP A 252 24.70 -18.17 4.12
N TRP A 253 23.88 -17.40 4.87
CA TRP A 253 22.97 -17.94 5.90
C TRP A 253 21.52 -17.44 5.73
N GLY A 254 20.56 -18.13 6.35
CA GLY A 254 19.16 -17.75 6.37
C GLY A 254 18.45 -18.16 7.65
N TYR A 255 17.40 -17.44 8.05
CA TYR A 255 16.62 -17.72 9.26
C TYR A 255 15.13 -17.48 9.01
N ILE A 256 14.27 -18.42 9.41
CA ILE A 256 12.81 -18.32 9.23
C ILE A 256 12.15 -18.09 10.59
N SER A 257 11.61 -16.89 10.78
CA SER A 257 10.73 -16.55 11.90
C SER A 257 9.27 -16.74 11.49
N HIS A 258 8.43 -17.23 12.41
CA HIS A 258 6.99 -17.40 12.19
C HIS A 258 6.17 -16.71 13.29
N TYR A 259 4.96 -16.26 12.94
CA TYR A 259 4.09 -15.46 13.79
C TYR A 259 2.62 -15.86 13.62
N LEU A 260 1.78 -15.68 14.64
CA LEU A 260 0.31 -15.80 14.57
C LEU A 260 -0.23 -17.03 13.83
N LEU A 261 0.17 -18.25 14.24
CA LEU A 261 -0.47 -19.48 13.76
C LEU A 261 -1.93 -19.55 14.25
N GLU A 262 -2.86 -19.86 13.36
CA GLU A 262 -4.30 -20.01 13.66
C GLU A 262 -4.61 -21.31 14.43
N LYS A 263 -4.14 -21.41 15.69
CA LYS A 263 -4.23 -22.58 16.58
C LYS A 263 -5.61 -23.24 16.60
N THR A 264 -6.67 -22.43 16.62
CA THR A 264 -8.07 -22.85 16.74
C THR A 264 -8.55 -23.70 15.56
N ARG A 265 -7.99 -23.48 14.35
CA ARG A 265 -8.32 -24.26 13.14
C ARG A 265 -8.03 -25.76 13.30
N VAL A 266 -7.11 -26.14 14.20
CA VAL A 266 -6.83 -27.53 14.54
C VAL A 266 -8.09 -28.25 15.05
N CYS A 267 -8.93 -27.56 15.82
CA CYS A 267 -10.11 -28.15 16.47
C CYS A 267 -11.43 -27.78 15.78
N HIS A 268 -11.58 -26.53 15.32
CA HIS A 268 -12.84 -25.98 14.80
C HIS A 268 -12.63 -25.26 13.46
N GLN A 269 -13.48 -25.53 12.47
CA GLN A 269 -13.45 -24.90 11.16
C GLN A 269 -14.85 -24.36 10.80
N GLN A 270 -14.92 -23.33 9.95
CA GLN A 270 -16.19 -22.88 9.38
C GLN A 270 -16.64 -23.80 8.24
N SER A 271 -17.95 -23.88 8.02
CA SER A 271 -18.56 -24.68 6.94
C SER A 271 -17.95 -24.36 5.57
N GLY A 272 -17.41 -25.37 4.88
CA GLY A 272 -16.75 -25.26 3.57
C GLY A 272 -15.24 -25.00 3.62
N GLU A 273 -14.70 -24.55 4.76
CA GLU A 273 -13.25 -24.43 4.98
C GLU A 273 -12.61 -25.79 5.31
N ARG A 274 -11.28 -25.87 5.27
CA ARG A 274 -10.53 -27.06 5.73
C ARG A 274 -9.70 -26.78 6.97
N ASN A 275 -9.30 -27.84 7.66
CA ASN A 275 -8.17 -27.84 8.59
C ASN A 275 -6.84 -27.67 7.80
N PHE A 276 -5.69 -27.68 8.47
CA PHE A 276 -4.38 -27.61 7.82
C PHE A 276 -4.16 -28.76 6.82
N HIS A 277 -3.49 -28.48 5.70
CA HIS A 277 -3.38 -29.42 4.58
C HIS A 277 -2.73 -30.76 4.96
N VAL A 278 -1.76 -30.76 5.89
CA VAL A 278 -1.05 -31.97 6.33
C VAL A 278 -1.98 -33.08 6.81
N PHE A 279 -3.12 -32.78 7.45
CA PHE A 279 -4.08 -33.80 7.87
C PHE A 279 -4.65 -34.55 6.66
N TYR A 280 -5.12 -33.83 5.63
CA TYR A 280 -5.70 -34.40 4.41
C TYR A 280 -4.66 -35.16 3.58
N GLN A 281 -3.47 -34.59 3.43
CA GLN A 281 -2.32 -35.24 2.79
C GLN A 281 -1.97 -36.58 3.44
N LEU A 282 -2.11 -36.68 4.77
CA LEU A 282 -1.78 -37.87 5.55
C LEU A 282 -2.82 -38.99 5.41
N PHE A 283 -4.11 -38.69 5.16
CA PHE A 283 -5.08 -39.71 4.72
C PHE A 283 -4.85 -40.18 3.27
N ALA A 284 -4.43 -39.27 2.39
CA ALA A 284 -4.18 -39.55 0.98
C ALA A 284 -2.94 -40.45 0.75
N SER A 285 -2.00 -40.51 1.69
CA SER A 285 -0.67 -41.13 1.50
C SER A 285 -0.59 -42.64 1.69
N GLY A 286 -1.65 -43.28 2.20
CA GLY A 286 -1.66 -44.71 2.52
C GLY A 286 -0.99 -45.11 3.85
N LEU A 287 -0.31 -44.18 4.53
CA LEU A 287 0.21 -44.38 5.90
C LEU A 287 -0.90 -44.57 6.94
N SER A 288 -2.14 -44.20 6.60
CA SER A 288 -3.36 -44.33 7.41
C SER A 288 -3.45 -45.68 8.14
N LYS A 289 -3.10 -46.80 7.47
CA LYS A 289 -3.18 -48.15 8.05
C LYS A 289 -2.16 -48.42 9.16
N GLN A 290 -1.01 -47.75 9.15
CA GLN A 290 -0.04 -47.79 10.26
C GLN A 290 -0.46 -46.87 11.42
N LEU A 291 -1.18 -45.80 11.11
CA LEU A 291 -1.63 -44.77 12.04
C LEU A 291 -3.04 -45.02 12.62
N HIS A 292 -3.62 -46.20 12.35
CA HIS A 292 -4.99 -46.59 12.74
C HIS A 292 -6.10 -45.62 12.26
N LEU A 293 -5.86 -44.93 11.13
CA LEU A 293 -6.78 -43.94 10.57
C LEU A 293 -7.79 -44.55 9.59
N SER A 294 -9.01 -44.03 9.63
CA SER A 294 -10.16 -44.44 8.81
C SER A 294 -10.60 -43.32 7.84
N ASN A 295 -11.90 -42.99 7.79
CA ASN A 295 -12.45 -41.90 6.98
C ASN A 295 -12.37 -40.55 7.70
N PRO A 296 -12.03 -39.43 7.01
CA PRO A 296 -12.01 -38.10 7.62
C PRO A 296 -13.30 -37.70 8.34
N ASP A 297 -14.46 -38.13 7.80
CA ASP A 297 -15.79 -37.87 8.38
C ASP A 297 -15.96 -38.44 9.81
N GLN A 298 -15.14 -39.41 10.22
CA GLN A 298 -15.16 -40.00 11.57
C GLN A 298 -14.40 -39.19 12.61
N TYR A 299 -13.69 -38.12 12.24
CA TYR A 299 -12.87 -37.32 13.14
C TYR A 299 -13.52 -35.95 13.43
N LEU A 300 -13.75 -35.63 14.71
CA LEU A 300 -14.38 -34.37 15.12
C LEU A 300 -13.70 -33.14 14.50
N TYR A 301 -12.37 -33.12 14.54
CA TYR A 301 -11.51 -32.04 14.05
C TYR A 301 -11.44 -31.92 12.51
N LEU A 302 -12.23 -32.70 11.76
CA LEU A 302 -12.33 -32.65 10.30
C LEU A 302 -13.80 -32.61 9.82
N ARG A 303 -14.69 -33.37 10.45
CA ARG A 303 -16.11 -33.54 10.07
C ARG A 303 -16.94 -32.26 10.08
N ASN A 304 -16.51 -31.24 10.83
CA ASN A 304 -17.20 -29.96 10.95
C ASN A 304 -16.89 -29.01 9.77
N GLY A 305 -15.78 -29.26 9.06
CA GLY A 305 -15.39 -28.55 7.86
C GLY A 305 -15.65 -29.36 6.58
N CYS A 306 -14.93 -29.02 5.52
CA CYS A 306 -14.90 -29.79 4.27
C CYS A 306 -13.92 -30.97 4.38
N THR A 307 -14.42 -32.19 4.17
CA THR A 307 -13.64 -33.44 4.20
C THR A 307 -13.14 -33.90 2.82
N GLN A 308 -13.33 -33.08 1.78
CA GLN A 308 -12.88 -33.38 0.41
C GLN A 308 -11.39 -33.10 0.19
N TYR A 309 -10.76 -33.92 -0.66
CA TYR A 309 -9.38 -33.79 -1.10
C TYR A 309 -9.25 -32.89 -2.33
N PHE A 310 -8.15 -32.14 -2.44
CA PHE A 310 -7.69 -31.61 -3.73
C PHE A 310 -6.99 -32.72 -4.51
N ALA A 311 -7.49 -33.02 -5.71
CA ALA A 311 -6.93 -34.07 -6.55
C ALA A 311 -7.25 -33.84 -8.03
N THR A 312 -6.41 -34.44 -8.89
CA THR A 312 -6.75 -34.73 -10.29
C THR A 312 -7.45 -36.10 -10.37
N GLU A 313 -8.09 -36.40 -11.50
CA GLU A 313 -8.70 -37.72 -11.76
C GLU A 313 -7.73 -38.89 -11.50
N LYS A 314 -6.43 -38.70 -11.78
CA LYS A 314 -5.39 -39.72 -11.57
C LYS A 314 -5.01 -39.88 -10.11
N SER A 315 -4.78 -38.78 -9.39
CA SER A 315 -4.44 -38.82 -7.96
C SER A 315 -5.62 -39.26 -7.10
N PHE A 316 -6.85 -38.91 -7.47
CA PHE A 316 -8.06 -39.42 -6.81
C PHE A 316 -8.25 -40.95 -6.99
N GLY A 317 -7.68 -41.53 -8.05
CA GLY A 317 -7.60 -42.98 -8.26
C GLY A 317 -6.55 -43.70 -7.40
N TYR A 318 -5.57 -42.99 -6.83
CA TYR A 318 -4.60 -43.57 -5.89
C TYR A 318 -5.06 -43.50 -4.43
N ILE A 319 -6.01 -42.63 -4.09
CA ILE A 319 -6.64 -42.59 -2.77
C ILE A 319 -7.60 -43.79 -2.66
N ALA A 320 -7.40 -44.62 -1.63
CA ALA A 320 -8.24 -45.78 -1.38
C ALA A 320 -9.69 -45.38 -1.03
N GLU A 321 -10.68 -46.12 -1.56
CA GLU A 321 -12.11 -45.86 -1.30
C GLU A 321 -12.45 -45.85 0.20
N GLU A 322 -11.72 -46.63 1.00
CA GLU A 322 -11.89 -46.72 2.47
C GLU A 322 -11.49 -45.45 3.26
N HIS A 323 -10.89 -44.44 2.58
CA HIS A 323 -10.56 -43.12 3.16
C HIS A 323 -11.29 -41.95 2.47
N LYS A 324 -12.20 -42.19 1.51
CA LYS A 324 -12.94 -41.12 0.81
C LYS A 324 -14.16 -40.67 1.61
N SER A 325 -14.43 -39.36 1.64
CA SER A 325 -15.61 -38.84 2.33
C SER A 325 -16.90 -39.47 1.79
N ILE A 326 -17.67 -40.02 2.72
CA ILE A 326 -19.00 -40.61 2.50
C ILE A 326 -20.04 -39.48 2.48
N ASN A 327 -19.84 -38.46 3.32
CA ASN A 327 -20.77 -37.33 3.49
C ASN A 327 -20.69 -36.29 2.37
N SER A 328 -19.54 -36.15 1.70
CA SER A 328 -19.29 -35.17 0.64
C SER A 328 -18.58 -35.79 -0.57
N PRO A 329 -19.24 -36.72 -1.30
CA PRO A 329 -18.61 -37.43 -2.41
C PRO A 329 -18.15 -36.47 -3.52
N GLY A 330 -16.88 -36.59 -3.91
CA GLY A 330 -16.27 -35.79 -4.97
C GLY A 330 -14.80 -35.44 -4.69
N MET A 331 -14.21 -34.65 -5.59
CA MET A 331 -12.88 -34.06 -5.44
C MET A 331 -12.95 -32.54 -5.62
N LEU A 332 -12.05 -31.82 -4.96
CA LEU A 332 -11.81 -30.40 -5.23
C LEU A 332 -10.78 -30.30 -6.36
N VAL A 333 -11.10 -29.53 -7.40
CA VAL A 333 -10.18 -29.28 -8.52
C VAL A 333 -9.47 -27.95 -8.29
N ASP A 334 -8.14 -27.98 -8.31
CA ASP A 334 -7.24 -26.83 -8.22
C ASP A 334 -6.02 -27.09 -9.11
N SER A 335 -5.37 -26.03 -9.62
CA SER A 335 -4.22 -26.16 -10.54
C SER A 335 -2.86 -26.20 -9.82
N VAL A 336 -2.82 -25.93 -8.51
CA VAL A 336 -1.61 -25.84 -7.69
C VAL A 336 -1.64 -26.87 -6.55
N VAL A 337 -2.80 -27.01 -5.90
CA VAL A 337 -3.00 -27.94 -4.77
C VAL A 337 -3.40 -29.32 -5.26
N ASP A 338 -2.70 -30.33 -4.78
CA ASP A 338 -3.06 -31.74 -4.87
C ASP A 338 -2.55 -32.38 -3.57
N ASP A 339 -3.43 -33.02 -2.80
CA ASP A 339 -3.08 -33.52 -1.46
C ASP A 339 -2.19 -34.79 -1.55
N TYR A 340 -2.38 -35.63 -2.56
CA TYR A 340 -1.58 -36.86 -2.76
C TYR A 340 -0.14 -36.52 -3.17
N HIS A 341 0.03 -35.75 -4.24
CA HIS A 341 1.33 -35.24 -4.67
C HIS A 341 1.88 -34.21 -3.67
N GLY A 342 1.02 -33.54 -2.88
CA GLY A 342 1.40 -32.73 -1.72
C GLY A 342 2.19 -33.53 -0.70
N PHE A 343 1.66 -34.67 -0.26
CA PHE A 343 2.34 -35.54 0.70
C PHE A 343 3.70 -36.07 0.19
N HIS A 344 3.76 -36.49 -1.08
CA HIS A 344 5.04 -36.95 -1.67
C HIS A 344 6.08 -35.82 -1.71
N ARG A 345 5.67 -34.58 -2.07
CA ARG A 345 6.53 -33.39 -1.99
C ARG A 345 6.97 -33.08 -0.55
N LEU A 346 6.08 -33.24 0.43
CA LEU A 346 6.41 -33.09 1.86
C LEU A 346 7.46 -34.12 2.31
N LEU A 347 7.31 -35.40 1.98
CA LEU A 347 8.31 -36.43 2.29
C LEU A 347 9.68 -36.15 1.65
N THR A 348 9.69 -35.71 0.38
CA THR A 348 10.95 -35.33 -0.30
C THR A 348 11.60 -34.13 0.39
N ALA A 349 10.82 -33.12 0.77
CA ALA A 349 11.32 -31.93 1.47
C ALA A 349 11.88 -32.24 2.86
N LEU A 350 11.18 -33.04 3.67
CA LEU A 350 11.64 -33.46 5.01
C LEU A 350 13.00 -34.20 4.91
N LYS A 351 13.12 -35.12 3.96
CA LYS A 351 14.37 -35.86 3.69
C LYS A 351 15.49 -34.95 3.17
N GLY A 352 15.18 -34.00 2.29
CA GLY A 352 16.12 -33.00 1.79
C GLY A 352 16.68 -32.08 2.89
N ASN A 353 15.87 -31.79 3.92
CA ASN A 353 16.28 -31.03 5.10
C ASN A 353 17.04 -31.87 6.16
N GLY A 354 17.34 -33.15 5.87
CA GLY A 354 18.12 -34.02 6.74
C GLY A 354 17.33 -34.68 7.87
N ILE A 355 15.99 -34.62 7.84
CA ILE A 355 15.15 -35.25 8.87
C ILE A 355 15.07 -36.75 8.59
N GLY A 356 15.49 -37.56 9.57
CA GLY A 356 15.46 -39.02 9.48
C GLY A 356 14.04 -39.59 9.45
N GLN A 357 13.85 -40.73 8.77
CA GLN A 357 12.53 -41.35 8.59
C GLN A 357 11.80 -41.57 9.92
N ALA A 358 12.48 -42.09 10.95
CA ALA A 358 11.88 -42.30 12.28
C ALA A 358 11.29 -41.02 12.89
N LEU A 359 11.94 -39.86 12.75
CA LEU A 359 11.41 -38.58 13.23
C LEU A 359 10.21 -38.08 12.39
N CYS A 360 10.15 -38.45 11.11
CA CYS A 360 8.96 -38.22 10.29
C CYS A 360 7.80 -39.12 10.76
N ASP A 361 8.10 -40.38 11.08
CA ASP A 361 7.10 -41.35 11.55
C ASP A 361 6.58 -40.98 12.96
N ASP A 362 7.43 -40.48 13.85
CA ASP A 362 7.04 -39.88 15.14
C ASP A 362 6.16 -38.64 14.95
N LEU A 363 6.49 -37.76 13.99
CA LEU A 363 5.69 -36.58 13.66
C LEU A 363 4.29 -36.95 13.11
N PHE A 364 4.20 -37.94 12.23
CA PHE A 364 2.92 -38.42 11.70
C PHE A 364 2.10 -39.16 12.77
N GLN A 365 2.74 -39.88 13.69
CA GLN A 365 2.08 -40.43 14.89
C GLN A 365 1.53 -39.33 15.79
N ALA A 366 2.28 -38.25 16.05
CA ALA A 366 1.79 -37.12 16.84
C ALA A 366 0.55 -36.45 16.23
N LEU A 367 0.51 -36.29 14.90
CA LEU A 367 -0.67 -35.80 14.17
C LEU A 367 -1.87 -36.75 14.25
N ALA A 368 -1.65 -38.06 14.12
CA ALA A 368 -2.70 -39.06 14.31
C ALA A 368 -3.22 -39.06 15.76
N GLY A 369 -2.32 -38.88 16.74
CA GLY A 369 -2.68 -38.71 18.15
C GLY A 369 -3.60 -37.52 18.40
N ILE A 370 -3.37 -36.37 17.74
CA ILE A 370 -4.27 -35.20 17.79
C ILE A 370 -5.65 -35.53 17.18
N LEU A 371 -5.70 -36.25 16.06
CA LEU A 371 -6.98 -36.64 15.44
C LEU A 371 -7.79 -37.60 16.34
N HIS A 372 -7.16 -38.62 16.91
CA HIS A 372 -7.83 -39.55 17.83
C HIS A 372 -8.22 -38.89 19.16
N LEU A 373 -7.41 -37.94 19.67
CA LEU A 373 -7.75 -37.13 20.84
C LEU A 373 -9.06 -36.36 20.65
N GLY A 374 -9.32 -35.82 19.45
CA GLY A 374 -10.57 -35.12 19.13
C GLY A 374 -11.82 -36.00 19.20
N ASN A 375 -11.68 -37.32 19.15
CA ASN A 375 -12.78 -38.28 19.29
C ASN A 375 -13.00 -38.76 20.74
N VAL A 376 -12.32 -38.14 21.71
CA VAL A 376 -12.55 -38.33 23.14
C VAL A 376 -13.69 -37.40 23.58
N ASP A 377 -14.88 -37.96 23.78
CA ASP A 377 -16.05 -37.25 24.32
C ASP A 377 -16.31 -37.60 25.79
N PHE A 378 -17.02 -36.72 26.49
CA PHE A 378 -17.24 -36.78 27.94
C PHE A 378 -18.74 -36.76 28.29
N ALA A 379 -19.11 -37.50 29.34
CA ALA A 379 -20.43 -37.48 29.96
C ALA A 379 -20.34 -36.95 31.40
N GLU A 380 -21.47 -36.55 31.97
CA GLU A 380 -21.56 -36.24 33.39
C GLU A 380 -21.38 -37.52 34.24
N ASN A 381 -20.60 -37.43 35.31
CA ASN A 381 -20.37 -38.56 36.20
C ASN A 381 -21.50 -38.67 37.23
N THR A 382 -22.51 -39.47 36.91
CA THR A 382 -23.68 -39.74 37.79
C THR A 382 -23.42 -40.79 38.87
N ILE A 383 -22.20 -41.31 38.98
CA ILE A 383 -21.87 -42.46 39.86
C ILE A 383 -21.21 -41.98 41.16
N ASP A 384 -20.34 -40.98 41.10
CA ASP A 384 -19.60 -40.48 42.26
C ASP A 384 -20.24 -39.22 42.86
N CYS A 385 -20.41 -39.19 44.19
CA CYS A 385 -20.92 -38.03 44.93
C CYS A 385 -20.04 -36.76 44.84
N ALA A 386 -18.87 -36.84 44.21
CA ALA A 386 -17.99 -35.71 43.91
C ALA A 386 -18.43 -34.92 42.65
N GLY A 387 -19.26 -35.52 41.78
CA GLY A 387 -19.68 -34.93 40.50
C GLY A 387 -18.53 -34.78 39.48
N GLY A 388 -18.82 -34.03 38.40
CA GLY A 388 -17.87 -33.76 37.32
C GLY A 388 -18.11 -34.58 36.06
N SER A 389 -17.04 -34.86 35.30
CA SER A 389 -17.10 -35.50 33.99
C SER A 389 -16.31 -36.82 33.94
N ARG A 390 -16.69 -37.68 33.00
CA ARG A 390 -16.06 -38.98 32.72
C ARG A 390 -15.99 -39.21 31.21
N VAL A 391 -14.88 -39.79 30.72
CA VAL A 391 -14.74 -40.19 29.31
C VAL A 391 -15.79 -41.25 28.94
N LEU A 392 -16.43 -41.12 27.77
CA LEU A 392 -17.39 -42.10 27.26
C LEU A 392 -16.73 -43.49 27.06
N PRO A 393 -17.40 -44.61 27.42
CA PRO A 393 -16.90 -45.95 27.14
C PRO A 393 -16.61 -46.20 25.65
N SER A 394 -17.41 -45.64 24.74
CA SER A 394 -17.18 -45.69 23.29
C SER A 394 -15.92 -44.95 22.83
N SER A 395 -15.47 -43.95 23.60
CA SER A 395 -14.28 -43.15 23.28
C SER A 395 -12.98 -43.73 23.86
N SER A 396 -13.02 -44.72 24.78
CA SER A 396 -11.81 -45.34 25.35
C SER A 396 -10.87 -45.91 24.29
N GLY A 397 -11.41 -46.51 23.21
CA GLY A 397 -10.58 -46.97 22.09
C GLY A 397 -9.79 -45.85 21.40
N SER A 398 -10.37 -44.65 21.28
CA SER A 398 -9.65 -43.47 20.75
C SER A 398 -8.68 -42.88 21.77
N LEU A 399 -9.03 -42.89 23.07
CA LEU A 399 -8.13 -42.47 24.15
C LEU A 399 -6.87 -43.34 24.22
N ALA A 400 -7.02 -44.67 24.12
CA ALA A 400 -5.91 -45.63 24.11
C ALA A 400 -4.97 -45.41 22.90
N ILE A 401 -5.52 -45.16 21.71
CA ILE A 401 -4.74 -44.87 20.50
C ILE A 401 -4.01 -43.52 20.64
N ALA A 402 -4.68 -42.47 21.11
CA ALA A 402 -4.08 -41.15 21.34
C ALA A 402 -2.96 -41.22 22.40
N ALA A 403 -3.19 -41.91 23.51
CA ALA A 403 -2.20 -42.13 24.56
C ALA A 403 -0.96 -42.87 24.02
N LYS A 404 -1.16 -43.96 23.26
CA LYS A 404 -0.10 -44.72 22.59
C LYS A 404 0.78 -43.85 21.71
N PHE A 405 0.20 -43.06 20.81
CA PHE A 405 0.98 -42.22 19.88
C PHE A 405 1.66 -41.02 20.56
N LEU A 406 1.07 -40.43 21.61
CA LEU A 406 1.67 -39.34 22.37
C LEU A 406 2.69 -39.80 23.43
N GLY A 407 2.87 -41.12 23.60
CA GLY A 407 3.77 -41.70 24.61
C GLY A 407 3.27 -41.53 26.05
N LEU A 408 1.96 -41.52 26.26
CA LEU A 408 1.29 -41.25 27.53
C LEU A 408 0.58 -42.51 28.07
N ASN A 409 0.33 -42.54 29.38
CA ASN A 409 -0.50 -43.57 30.00
C ASN A 409 -1.99 -43.22 29.86
N GLU A 410 -2.82 -44.13 29.34
CA GLU A 410 -4.27 -43.94 29.13
C GLU A 410 -4.99 -43.47 30.41
N SER A 411 -4.68 -44.07 31.57
CA SER A 411 -5.34 -43.71 32.83
C SER A 411 -4.99 -42.30 33.31
N GLN A 412 -3.72 -41.91 33.15
CA GLN A 412 -3.25 -40.57 33.51
C GLN A 412 -3.78 -39.50 32.55
N LEU A 413 -3.87 -39.80 31.25
CA LEU A 413 -4.47 -38.91 30.26
C LEU A 413 -5.99 -38.74 30.51
N GLY A 414 -6.71 -39.84 30.75
CA GLY A 414 -8.13 -39.80 31.12
C GLY A 414 -8.39 -38.98 32.39
N GLN A 415 -7.54 -39.12 33.42
CA GLN A 415 -7.63 -38.33 34.65
C GLN A 415 -7.29 -36.85 34.43
N ALA A 416 -6.24 -36.53 33.65
CA ALA A 416 -5.81 -35.15 33.41
C ALA A 416 -6.77 -34.34 32.51
N LEU A 417 -7.56 -35.03 31.67
CA LEU A 417 -8.64 -34.44 30.88
C LEU A 417 -9.94 -34.23 31.68
N THR A 418 -10.19 -35.04 32.71
CA THR A 418 -11.42 -34.98 33.55
C THR A 418 -11.23 -34.27 34.89
N SER A 419 -9.99 -33.95 35.28
CA SER A 419 -9.68 -33.26 36.53
C SER A 419 -8.46 -32.35 36.42
N ARG A 420 -8.53 -31.17 37.03
CA ARG A 420 -7.42 -30.22 37.14
C ARG A 420 -6.69 -30.38 38.47
N MET A 421 -5.36 -30.30 38.43
CA MET A 421 -4.53 -30.26 39.63
C MET A 421 -4.53 -28.83 40.20
N MET A 422 -4.88 -28.66 41.48
CA MET A 422 -4.79 -27.39 42.20
C MET A 422 -3.86 -27.52 43.41
N LYS A 423 -2.90 -26.59 43.50
CA LYS A 423 -2.08 -26.40 44.70
C LYS A 423 -2.87 -25.50 45.68
N PRO A 424 -3.04 -25.88 46.96
CA PRO A 424 -3.60 -24.96 47.95
C PRO A 424 -2.72 -23.71 48.09
N GLY A 425 -3.33 -22.58 48.49
CA GLY A 425 -2.64 -21.29 48.57
C GLY A 425 -1.47 -21.27 49.57
N ARG A 426 -0.61 -20.24 49.44
CA ARG A 426 0.70 -20.04 50.13
C ARG A 426 0.74 -20.19 51.66
N SER A 427 -0.38 -20.44 52.33
CA SER A 427 -0.46 -20.63 53.79
C SER A 427 -0.12 -22.04 54.27
N PHE A 428 -0.08 -23.05 53.38
CA PHE A 428 0.17 -24.45 53.75
C PHE A 428 1.09 -25.17 52.73
N GLU A 429 2.41 -24.95 52.83
CA GLU A 429 3.41 -25.50 51.89
C GLU A 429 3.54 -27.04 51.90
N ASN A 430 2.98 -27.73 52.92
CA ASN A 430 3.13 -29.17 53.13
C ASN A 430 1.89 -30.03 52.78
N GLN A 431 0.91 -29.50 52.04
CA GLN A 431 -0.23 -30.30 51.56
C GLN A 431 -0.02 -30.80 50.12
N LEU A 432 -0.44 -32.05 49.88
CA LEU A 432 -0.43 -32.66 48.54
C LEU A 432 -1.38 -31.88 47.58
N PRO A 433 -1.07 -31.83 46.28
CA PRO A 433 -1.93 -31.20 45.29
C PRO A 433 -3.28 -31.92 45.21
N ILE A 434 -4.37 -31.14 45.13
CA ILE A 434 -5.74 -31.65 45.11
C ILE A 434 -6.21 -31.75 43.66
N MET A 435 -6.74 -32.91 43.27
CA MET A 435 -7.40 -33.09 41.97
C MET A 435 -8.86 -32.67 42.07
N VAL A 436 -9.24 -31.61 41.34
CA VAL A 436 -10.62 -31.09 41.29
C VAL A 436 -11.26 -31.55 39.98
N PRO A 437 -12.41 -32.25 40.01
CA PRO A 437 -13.07 -32.72 38.80
C PRO A 437 -13.62 -31.55 37.95
N LEU A 438 -13.55 -31.70 36.64
CA LEU A 438 -14.02 -30.73 35.64
C LEU A 438 -15.44 -31.08 35.17
N LYS A 439 -16.23 -30.08 34.79
CA LYS A 439 -17.51 -30.26 34.09
C LYS A 439 -17.28 -30.71 32.65
N VAL A 440 -18.32 -31.22 31.98
CA VAL A 440 -18.25 -31.70 30.59
C VAL A 440 -17.72 -30.63 29.62
N HIS A 441 -18.21 -29.38 29.71
CA HIS A 441 -17.71 -28.28 28.88
C HIS A 441 -16.24 -27.94 29.16
N GLU A 442 -15.85 -27.94 30.45
CA GLU A 442 -14.47 -27.65 30.86
C GLU A 442 -13.50 -28.74 30.38
N ALA A 443 -13.92 -30.01 30.37
CA ALA A 443 -13.17 -31.14 29.82
C ALA A 443 -13.04 -31.09 28.29
N ILE A 444 -14.10 -30.67 27.58
CA ILE A 444 -14.06 -30.42 26.13
C ILE A 444 -13.07 -29.29 25.81
N SER A 445 -13.16 -28.14 26.50
CA SER A 445 -12.22 -27.03 26.29
C SER A 445 -10.78 -27.42 26.67
N ALA A 446 -10.57 -28.27 27.69
CA ALA A 446 -9.24 -28.78 28.05
C ALA A 446 -8.66 -29.75 27.00
N ARG A 447 -9.48 -30.65 26.43
CA ARG A 447 -9.10 -31.54 25.31
C ARG A 447 -8.68 -30.73 24.07
N ASP A 448 -9.48 -29.73 23.72
CA ASP A 448 -9.22 -28.88 22.56
C ASP A 448 -7.98 -27.98 22.81
N ALA A 449 -7.80 -27.44 24.02
CA ALA A 449 -6.57 -26.73 24.40
C ALA A 449 -5.32 -27.61 24.32
N PHE A 450 -5.41 -28.87 24.76
CA PHE A 450 -4.33 -29.85 24.64
C PHE A 450 -3.97 -30.12 23.16
N ALA A 451 -4.97 -30.28 22.29
CA ALA A 451 -4.76 -30.42 20.84
C ALA A 451 -4.14 -29.17 20.20
N LYS A 452 -4.64 -27.96 20.50
CA LYS A 452 -4.06 -26.66 20.07
C LYS A 452 -2.58 -26.57 20.48
N ALA A 453 -2.27 -26.89 21.74
CA ALA A 453 -0.93 -26.75 22.30
C ALA A 453 0.08 -27.71 21.63
N ILE A 454 -0.26 -29.00 21.50
CA ILE A 454 0.60 -29.98 20.84
C ILE A 454 0.88 -29.56 19.39
N TYR A 455 -0.15 -29.18 18.62
CA TYR A 455 0.05 -28.74 17.22
C TYR A 455 0.93 -27.48 17.12
N CYS A 456 0.70 -26.49 17.99
CA CYS A 456 1.51 -25.26 18.01
C CYS A 456 2.98 -25.54 18.33
N ARG A 457 3.27 -26.41 19.31
CA ARG A 457 4.64 -26.78 19.65
C ARG A 457 5.31 -27.66 18.60
N LEU A 458 4.57 -28.55 17.93
CA LEU A 458 5.06 -29.26 16.74
C LEU A 458 5.47 -28.26 15.64
N PHE A 459 4.69 -27.19 15.40
CA PHE A 459 5.03 -26.16 14.42
C PHE A 459 6.27 -25.34 14.83
N ASP A 460 6.36 -24.88 16.09
CA ASP A 460 7.57 -24.25 16.67
C ASP A 460 8.81 -25.15 16.41
N HIS A 461 8.68 -26.47 16.64
CA HIS A 461 9.76 -27.45 16.50
C HIS A 461 10.13 -27.75 15.03
N ILE A 462 9.17 -27.81 14.10
CA ILE A 462 9.41 -27.95 12.65
C ILE A 462 10.18 -26.75 12.12
N VAL A 463 9.79 -25.52 12.49
CA VAL A 463 10.53 -24.30 12.12
C VAL A 463 11.94 -24.33 12.74
N THR A 464 12.10 -24.87 13.94
CA THR A 464 13.40 -25.09 14.60
C THR A 464 14.26 -26.14 13.87
N TRP A 465 13.69 -27.19 13.28
CA TRP A 465 14.43 -28.12 12.41
C TRP A 465 14.87 -27.44 11.11
N ILE A 466 13.98 -26.67 10.48
CA ILE A 466 14.30 -25.90 9.27
C ILE A 466 15.48 -24.95 9.54
N ASN A 467 15.43 -24.19 10.64
CA ASN A 467 16.51 -23.28 11.07
C ASN A 467 17.79 -24.01 11.58
N LYS A 468 17.78 -25.34 11.72
CA LYS A 468 18.98 -26.17 11.94
C LYS A 468 19.54 -26.75 10.63
N SER A 469 18.68 -26.97 9.63
CA SER A 469 19.10 -27.41 8.29
C SER A 469 19.75 -26.28 7.47
N ILE A 470 19.41 -25.03 7.79
CA ILE A 470 20.06 -23.82 7.27
C ILE A 470 21.16 -23.42 8.27
N PRO A 471 22.45 -23.48 7.91
CA PRO A 471 23.53 -23.07 8.81
C PRO A 471 23.50 -21.55 9.08
N PHE A 472 24.04 -21.14 10.24
CA PHE A 472 24.14 -19.74 10.66
C PHE A 472 25.37 -19.55 11.56
N ASN A 473 26.32 -18.70 11.14
CA ASN A 473 27.53 -18.35 11.91
C ASN A 473 27.59 -16.84 12.22
N GLY A 474 26.47 -16.27 12.68
CA GLY A 474 26.35 -14.83 12.93
C GLY A 474 26.13 -14.03 11.65
N SER A 475 25.77 -12.76 11.82
CA SER A 475 25.51 -11.81 10.72
C SER A 475 25.52 -10.37 11.22
N ILE A 476 25.97 -9.44 10.39
CA ILE A 476 25.96 -8.00 10.70
C ILE A 476 24.76 -7.30 10.04
N SER A 477 24.38 -7.71 8.82
CA SER A 477 23.20 -7.22 8.11
C SER A 477 22.33 -8.35 7.59
N TYR A 478 21.03 -8.07 7.38
CA TYR A 478 20.08 -9.01 6.78
C TYR A 478 19.06 -8.29 5.89
N ILE A 479 18.45 -9.04 4.97
CA ILE A 479 17.26 -8.64 4.21
C ILE A 479 16.14 -9.60 4.60
N GLY A 480 15.17 -9.12 5.36
CA GLY A 480 14.00 -9.90 5.79
C GLY A 480 12.85 -9.76 4.79
N VAL A 481 12.19 -10.85 4.41
CA VAL A 481 11.00 -10.81 3.53
C VAL A 481 9.78 -11.29 4.29
N LEU A 482 8.85 -10.38 4.55
CA LEU A 482 7.64 -10.58 5.33
C LEU A 482 6.46 -10.88 4.39
N ASP A 483 5.92 -12.09 4.51
CA ASP A 483 4.58 -12.45 4.03
C ASP A 483 3.68 -12.71 5.25
N ILE A 484 2.45 -12.20 5.22
CA ILE A 484 1.48 -12.29 6.33
C ILE A 484 0.10 -12.67 5.81
N ALA A 485 -0.73 -13.24 6.68
CA ALA A 485 -2.16 -13.33 6.41
C ALA A 485 -2.71 -11.92 6.10
N GLY A 486 -3.29 -11.76 4.91
CA GLY A 486 -3.83 -10.46 4.48
C GLY A 486 -5.08 -10.09 5.25
N PHE A 487 -5.51 -8.84 5.14
CA PHE A 487 -6.81 -8.40 5.66
C PHE A 487 -7.93 -9.32 5.13
N GLU A 488 -8.79 -9.79 6.04
CA GLU A 488 -9.81 -10.80 5.75
C GLU A 488 -11.17 -10.38 6.30
N SER A 489 -12.20 -10.53 5.47
CA SER A 489 -13.59 -10.32 5.84
C SER A 489 -14.46 -11.40 5.19
N PHE A 490 -15.09 -12.21 6.01
CA PHE A 490 -16.02 -13.27 5.66
C PHE A 490 -17.43 -12.92 6.16
N ALA A 491 -18.43 -13.75 5.83
CA ALA A 491 -19.81 -13.57 6.29
C ALA A 491 -19.99 -13.80 7.80
N VAL A 492 -19.03 -14.49 8.44
CA VAL A 492 -18.91 -14.66 9.89
C VAL A 492 -17.43 -14.46 10.23
N ASN A 493 -17.09 -13.43 11.01
CA ASN A 493 -15.71 -13.15 11.43
C ASN A 493 -15.57 -13.46 12.91
N SER A 494 -14.53 -14.21 13.24
CA SER A 494 -14.24 -14.73 14.58
C SER A 494 -12.93 -14.13 15.12
N PHE A 495 -12.53 -14.53 16.32
CA PHE A 495 -11.33 -14.06 17.03
C PHE A 495 -10.03 -14.14 16.19
N GLU A 496 -9.95 -15.10 15.27
CA GLU A 496 -8.85 -15.30 14.34
C GLU A 496 -8.76 -14.14 13.34
N GLN A 497 -9.87 -13.78 12.69
CA GLN A 497 -9.94 -12.62 11.80
C GLN A 497 -9.73 -11.32 12.56
N PHE A 498 -10.23 -11.24 13.80
CA PHE A 498 -10.01 -10.09 14.68
C PHE A 498 -8.51 -9.85 14.94
N CYS A 499 -7.75 -10.91 15.26
CA CYS A 499 -6.29 -10.85 15.42
C CYS A 499 -5.54 -10.60 14.10
N ILE A 500 -5.97 -11.18 12.98
CA ILE A 500 -5.35 -10.95 11.65
C ILE A 500 -5.58 -9.51 11.18
N ASN A 501 -6.79 -8.97 11.34
CA ASN A 501 -7.11 -7.61 10.92
C ASN A 501 -6.45 -6.57 11.84
N TYR A 502 -6.34 -6.85 13.14
CA TYR A 502 -5.51 -6.06 14.07
C TYR A 502 -4.03 -6.01 13.63
N CYS A 503 -3.47 -7.16 13.22
CA CYS A 503 -2.11 -7.22 12.66
C CYS A 503 -1.95 -6.37 11.39
N ASN A 504 -2.93 -6.43 10.48
CA ASN A 504 -2.94 -5.59 9.27
C ASN A 504 -3.11 -4.09 9.61
N GLU A 505 -3.93 -3.73 10.60
CA GLU A 505 -4.10 -2.35 11.10
C GLU A 505 -2.77 -1.77 11.61
N LYS A 506 -2.04 -2.55 12.43
CA LYS A 506 -0.69 -2.22 12.91
C LYS A 506 0.32 -2.00 11.78
N LEU A 507 0.30 -2.86 10.76
CA LEU A 507 1.18 -2.73 9.60
C LEU A 507 0.79 -1.55 8.69
N GLN A 508 -0.50 -1.21 8.62
CA GLN A 508 -0.97 0.00 7.93
C GLN A 508 -0.54 1.28 8.67
N LEU A 509 -0.56 1.30 10.01
CA LEU A 509 0.01 2.42 10.78
C LEU A 509 1.51 2.54 10.50
N PHE A 510 2.25 1.43 10.54
CA PHE A 510 3.69 1.42 10.21
C PHE A 510 3.97 1.95 8.80
N PHE A 511 3.15 1.58 7.81
CA PHE A 511 3.21 2.14 6.45
C PHE A 511 2.92 3.65 6.43
N ASN A 512 1.86 4.10 7.12
CA ASN A 512 1.48 5.51 7.21
C ASN A 512 2.60 6.34 7.88
N ASP A 513 3.17 5.88 8.99
CA ASP A 513 4.29 6.53 9.69
C ASP A 513 5.54 6.58 8.81
N ARG A 514 5.85 5.50 8.07
CA ARG A 514 7.05 5.42 7.24
C ARG A 514 6.97 6.20 5.93
N ILE A 515 5.79 6.27 5.29
CA ILE A 515 5.60 6.88 3.97
C ILE A 515 4.98 8.29 4.05
N MET A 516 4.07 8.56 4.99
CA MET A 516 3.41 9.87 5.10
C MET A 516 4.13 10.79 6.07
N LYS A 517 4.35 10.32 7.30
CA LYS A 517 4.81 11.13 8.43
C LYS A 517 6.30 11.43 8.32
N GLN A 518 7.15 10.41 8.18
CA GLN A 518 8.60 10.59 8.07
C GLN A 518 9.03 11.36 6.80
N GLU A 519 8.28 11.29 5.70
CA GLU A 519 8.52 12.16 4.52
C GLU A 519 8.11 13.61 4.79
N GLN A 520 6.93 13.86 5.39
CA GLN A 520 6.47 15.22 5.69
C GLN A 520 7.33 15.89 6.78
N ASP A 521 7.70 15.16 7.82
CA ASP A 521 8.62 15.63 8.87
C ASP A 521 9.99 15.97 8.27
N LEU A 522 10.46 15.21 7.28
CA LEU A 522 11.68 15.54 6.53
C LEU A 522 11.49 16.79 5.65
N TYR A 523 10.40 16.93 4.91
CA TYR A 523 10.15 18.12 4.07
C TYR A 523 10.03 19.39 4.93
N GLN A 524 9.50 19.28 6.15
CA GLN A 524 9.47 20.37 7.13
C GLN A 524 10.87 20.66 7.68
N LYS A 525 11.65 19.64 8.05
CA LYS A 525 13.03 19.79 8.55
C LYS A 525 13.96 20.43 7.52
N GLU A 526 13.92 19.96 6.27
CA GLU A 526 14.68 20.51 5.14
C GLU A 526 14.04 21.80 4.57
N SER A 527 12.95 22.30 5.18
CA SER A 527 12.27 23.56 4.84
C SER A 527 11.84 23.70 3.36
N LEU A 528 11.44 22.59 2.73
CA LEU A 528 11.13 22.52 1.29
C LEU A 528 9.82 23.21 0.87
N GLY A 529 9.05 23.77 1.81
CA GLY A 529 7.79 24.49 1.53
C GLY A 529 6.62 23.60 1.06
N VAL A 530 6.77 22.27 1.06
CA VAL A 530 5.72 21.33 0.68
C VAL A 530 4.54 21.47 1.65
N PRO A 531 3.29 21.72 1.17
CA PRO A 531 2.14 21.86 2.06
C PRO A 531 1.78 20.51 2.68
N ARG A 532 1.51 20.51 4.01
CA ARG A 532 1.18 19.31 4.78
C ARG A 532 -0.04 18.59 4.19
N VAL A 533 0.11 17.30 3.90
CA VAL A 533 -0.93 16.46 3.30
C VAL A 533 -1.66 15.71 4.40
N VAL A 534 -2.94 16.03 4.58
CA VAL A 534 -3.84 15.32 5.49
C VAL A 534 -4.11 13.92 4.92
N TYR A 535 -3.82 12.90 5.72
CA TYR A 535 -4.13 11.50 5.44
C TYR A 535 -5.03 10.94 6.56
N ALA A 536 -5.70 9.82 6.29
CA ALA A 536 -6.46 9.10 7.31
C ALA A 536 -5.49 8.34 8.23
N ASP A 537 -5.33 8.84 9.46
CA ASP A 537 -4.67 8.11 10.54
C ASP A 537 -5.56 6.95 11.02
N ASN A 538 -4.93 5.92 11.58
CA ASN A 538 -5.56 4.75 12.17
C ASN A 538 -5.04 4.41 13.57
N GLN A 539 -4.21 5.29 14.17
CA GLN A 539 -3.80 5.20 15.58
C GLN A 539 -5.00 5.14 16.54
N ASP A 540 -6.12 5.80 16.22
CA ASP A 540 -7.37 5.73 17.00
C ASP A 540 -8.02 4.33 16.94
N CYS A 541 -7.93 3.65 15.79
CA CYS A 541 -8.33 2.26 15.63
C CYS A 541 -7.40 1.31 16.38
N ILE A 542 -6.10 1.61 16.49
CA ILE A 542 -5.14 0.78 17.26
C ILE A 542 -5.31 0.98 18.77
N ASN A 543 -5.57 2.21 19.21
CA ASN A 543 -5.89 2.51 20.62
C ASN A 543 -7.15 1.73 21.08
N LEU A 544 -8.09 1.45 20.18
CA LEU A 544 -9.26 0.59 20.45
C LEU A 544 -8.85 -0.81 20.94
N TYR A 545 -7.74 -1.37 20.46
CA TYR A 545 -7.26 -2.69 20.83
C TYR A 545 -6.35 -2.67 22.07
N GLU A 546 -5.43 -1.70 22.16
CA GLU A 546 -4.33 -1.68 23.14
C GLU A 546 -4.49 -0.71 24.33
N MET A 547 -5.50 0.16 24.36
CA MET A 547 -5.59 1.20 25.41
C MET A 547 -5.83 0.58 26.79
N LYS A 548 -4.84 0.69 27.68
CA LYS A 548 -4.85 -0.02 28.97
C LYS A 548 -6.14 0.20 29.77
N LYS A 549 -6.72 -0.90 30.28
CA LYS A 549 -8.00 -1.05 31.01
C LYS A 549 -9.30 -0.82 30.22
N ILE A 550 -9.25 -0.49 28.93
CA ILE A 550 -10.44 -0.14 28.14
C ILE A 550 -10.41 -0.78 26.74
N GLY A 551 -9.22 -1.07 26.23
CA GLY A 551 -8.98 -1.70 24.93
C GLY A 551 -9.53 -3.12 24.87
N LEU A 552 -9.89 -3.55 23.66
CA LEU A 552 -10.60 -4.80 23.44
C LEU A 552 -9.85 -6.05 23.94
N PHE A 553 -8.51 -6.06 23.92
CA PHE A 553 -7.73 -7.16 24.51
C PHE A 553 -7.75 -7.11 26.04
N ASP A 554 -7.56 -5.94 26.66
CA ASP A 554 -7.61 -5.79 28.13
C ASP A 554 -9.00 -6.19 28.68
N CYS A 555 -10.10 -5.79 28.01
CA CYS A 555 -11.45 -6.21 28.41
C CYS A 555 -11.70 -7.71 28.25
N LEU A 556 -11.10 -8.36 27.24
CA LEU A 556 -11.20 -9.81 27.03
C LEU A 556 -10.42 -10.58 28.12
N ASP A 557 -9.24 -10.07 28.48
CA ASP A 557 -8.39 -10.60 29.54
C ASP A 557 -8.96 -10.34 30.95
N GLU A 558 -9.68 -9.25 31.16
CA GLU A 558 -10.42 -8.99 32.41
C GLU A 558 -11.65 -9.90 32.54
N GLU A 559 -12.43 -10.09 31.48
CA GLU A 559 -13.55 -11.06 31.45
C GLU A 559 -13.08 -12.49 31.81
N MET A 560 -11.91 -12.90 31.29
CA MET A 560 -11.35 -14.23 31.56
C MET A 560 -10.80 -14.41 32.99
N ARG A 561 -10.70 -13.33 33.78
CA ARG A 561 -10.36 -13.40 35.21
C ARG A 561 -11.60 -13.40 36.11
N LEU A 562 -12.80 -13.24 35.57
CA LEU A 562 -14.05 -13.30 36.35
C LEU A 562 -14.38 -14.75 36.75
N PRO A 563 -14.98 -14.98 37.94
CA PRO A 563 -15.38 -16.32 38.38
C PRO A 563 -16.52 -16.92 37.55
N PHE A 564 -17.25 -16.08 36.82
CA PHE A 564 -18.28 -16.45 35.85
C PHE A 564 -18.11 -15.54 34.63
N SER A 565 -17.31 -15.98 33.66
CA SER A 565 -17.12 -15.26 32.39
C SER A 565 -18.33 -15.46 31.47
N SER A 566 -18.72 -14.41 30.74
CA SER A 566 -19.85 -14.43 29.82
C SER A 566 -19.58 -13.58 28.57
N VAL A 567 -19.75 -14.20 27.40
CA VAL A 567 -19.65 -13.54 26.09
C VAL A 567 -20.57 -12.31 25.99
N GLN A 568 -21.78 -12.40 26.56
CA GLN A 568 -22.77 -11.33 26.56
C GLN A 568 -22.35 -10.17 27.47
N HIS A 569 -21.68 -10.46 28.59
CA HIS A 569 -21.14 -9.46 29.51
C HIS A 569 -19.95 -8.72 28.87
N PHE A 570 -19.01 -9.44 28.26
CA PHE A 570 -17.92 -8.85 27.46
C PHE A 570 -18.46 -7.95 26.35
N THR A 571 -19.39 -8.45 25.53
CA THR A 571 -19.93 -7.70 24.38
C THR A 571 -20.69 -6.45 24.84
N SER A 572 -21.46 -6.55 25.93
CA SER A 572 -22.12 -5.39 26.55
C SER A 572 -21.11 -4.36 27.06
N THR A 573 -20.07 -4.81 27.77
CA THR A 573 -19.00 -3.94 28.32
C THR A 573 -18.25 -3.20 27.22
N VAL A 574 -17.95 -3.87 26.10
CA VAL A 574 -17.36 -3.24 24.90
C VAL A 574 -18.27 -2.14 24.35
N HIS A 575 -19.57 -2.40 24.21
CA HIS A 575 -20.54 -1.39 23.75
C HIS A 575 -20.70 -0.24 24.76
N GLU A 576 -20.62 -0.50 26.07
CA GLU A 576 -20.68 0.53 27.13
C GLU A 576 -19.45 1.46 27.09
N ASN A 577 -18.24 0.88 27.06
CA ASN A 577 -16.98 1.62 27.00
C ASN A 577 -16.88 2.51 25.76
N TYR A 578 -17.41 2.05 24.62
CA TYR A 578 -17.26 2.71 23.33
C TYR A 578 -18.53 3.37 22.76
N ARG A 579 -19.58 3.62 23.57
CA ARG A 579 -20.85 4.27 23.15
C ARG A 579 -20.72 5.55 22.31
N LYS A 580 -19.62 6.30 22.47
CA LYS A 580 -19.34 7.57 21.77
C LYS A 580 -18.30 7.46 20.64
N SER A 581 -17.72 6.29 20.42
CA SER A 581 -16.68 6.07 19.41
C SER A 581 -17.28 6.02 18.00
N SER A 582 -16.58 6.57 17.01
CA SER A 582 -16.87 6.36 15.60
C SER A 582 -16.32 5.02 15.07
N ARG A 583 -15.38 4.39 15.80
CA ARG A 583 -14.68 3.17 15.37
C ARG A 583 -15.40 1.87 15.73
N ILE A 584 -16.27 1.85 16.75
CA ILE A 584 -17.14 0.71 17.07
C ILE A 584 -18.60 1.05 16.73
N GLN A 585 -19.32 0.08 16.16
CA GLN A 585 -20.76 0.16 15.93
C GLN A 585 -21.47 -1.15 16.32
N ILE A 586 -22.75 -1.02 16.68
CA ILE A 586 -23.65 -2.14 16.96
C ILE A 586 -23.99 -2.86 15.63
N PRO A 587 -24.07 -4.21 15.56
CA PRO A 587 -24.32 -4.96 14.31
C PRO A 587 -25.52 -4.46 13.49
N ARG A 588 -26.60 -4.06 14.17
CA ARG A 588 -27.81 -3.46 13.57
C ARG A 588 -27.57 -2.20 12.72
N LYS A 589 -26.47 -1.46 12.96
CA LYS A 589 -26.07 -0.28 12.17
C LYS A 589 -25.27 -0.63 10.91
N SER A 590 -24.86 -1.88 10.73
CA SER A 590 -24.04 -2.32 9.59
C SER A 590 -24.71 -2.03 8.24
N VAL A 591 -23.88 -1.72 7.23
CA VAL A 591 -24.34 -1.55 5.84
C VAL A 591 -25.00 -2.83 5.32
N GLU A 592 -24.50 -4.00 5.71
CA GLU A 592 -24.93 -5.27 5.17
C GLU A 592 -26.13 -5.86 5.92
N ARG A 593 -27.15 -6.32 5.17
CA ARG A 593 -28.42 -6.81 5.75
C ARG A 593 -28.23 -8.01 6.70
N ARG A 594 -27.24 -8.88 6.45
CA ARG A 594 -26.98 -10.09 7.24
C ARG A 594 -26.56 -9.79 8.68
N HIS A 595 -25.78 -8.73 8.92
CA HIS A 595 -25.35 -8.34 10.26
C HIS A 595 -26.47 -7.66 11.07
N ARG A 596 -27.61 -7.32 10.45
CA ARG A 596 -28.73 -6.64 11.13
C ARG A 596 -29.69 -7.58 11.86
N SER A 597 -29.64 -8.88 11.58
CA SER A 597 -30.40 -9.91 12.32
C SER A 597 -29.70 -10.40 13.59
N MET A 598 -28.39 -10.15 13.72
CA MET A 598 -27.62 -10.38 14.94
C MET A 598 -28.08 -9.42 16.05
N ARG A 599 -28.07 -9.88 17.31
CA ARG A 599 -28.37 -9.05 18.47
C ARG A 599 -27.20 -8.16 18.85
N ASP A 600 -27.47 -7.22 19.75
CA ASP A 600 -26.48 -6.24 20.19
C ASP A 600 -25.48 -6.87 21.20
N ASP A 601 -25.83 -8.00 21.81
CA ASP A 601 -25.01 -8.81 22.74
C ASP A 601 -24.25 -9.97 22.07
N GLU A 602 -24.48 -10.23 20.77
CA GLU A 602 -23.89 -11.34 19.99
C GLU A 602 -22.67 -10.91 19.15
N GLY A 603 -22.39 -9.61 19.03
CA GLY A 603 -21.27 -9.12 18.22
C GLY A 603 -21.09 -7.60 18.20
N PHE A 604 -20.05 -7.15 17.50
CA PHE A 604 -19.74 -5.74 17.27
C PHE A 604 -19.06 -5.52 15.91
N VAL A 605 -19.17 -4.29 15.39
CA VAL A 605 -18.54 -3.87 14.13
C VAL A 605 -17.37 -2.93 14.41
N VAL A 606 -16.20 -3.20 13.83
CA VAL A 606 -15.02 -2.32 13.90
C VAL A 606 -14.77 -1.68 12.53
N ASN A 607 -14.58 -0.37 12.51
CA ASN A 607 -14.26 0.41 11.32
C ASN A 607 -12.75 0.49 11.09
N HIS A 608 -12.20 -0.58 10.51
CA HIS A 608 -10.80 -0.70 10.11
C HIS A 608 -10.43 0.26 8.97
N TYR A 609 -9.13 0.44 8.71
CA TYR A 609 -8.64 1.17 7.53
C TYR A 609 -9.20 0.64 6.20
N ALA A 610 -9.47 -0.66 6.11
CA ALA A 610 -10.05 -1.31 4.92
C ALA A 610 -11.59 -1.30 4.88
N GLY A 611 -12.27 -0.90 5.97
CA GLY A 611 -13.73 -0.80 6.05
C GLY A 611 -14.36 -1.45 7.31
N PRO A 612 -15.70 -1.41 7.42
CA PRO A 612 -16.43 -2.03 8.54
C PRO A 612 -16.37 -3.56 8.48
N VAL A 613 -15.91 -4.21 9.56
CA VAL A 613 -15.97 -5.67 9.73
C VAL A 613 -16.80 -6.01 10.96
N CYS A 614 -17.79 -6.90 10.81
CA CYS A 614 -18.62 -7.40 11.90
C CYS A 614 -18.02 -8.68 12.48
N TYR A 615 -17.74 -8.70 13.78
CA TYR A 615 -17.23 -9.85 14.53
C TYR A 615 -18.33 -10.45 15.42
N GLU A 616 -18.42 -11.77 15.42
CA GLU A 616 -19.33 -12.54 16.27
C GLU A 616 -18.58 -12.99 17.53
N THR A 617 -19.08 -12.63 18.71
CA THR A 617 -18.36 -12.86 19.98
C THR A 617 -18.57 -14.25 20.56
N ALA A 618 -19.49 -15.06 20.02
CA ALA A 618 -19.95 -16.35 20.54
C ALA A 618 -18.85 -17.33 21.02
N LEU A 619 -17.68 -17.33 20.38
CA LEU A 619 -16.54 -18.20 20.73
C LEU A 619 -15.26 -17.42 21.08
N PHE A 620 -15.33 -16.10 21.32
CA PHE A 620 -14.11 -15.30 21.59
C PHE A 620 -13.37 -15.77 22.86
N LEU A 621 -14.11 -16.15 23.91
CA LEU A 621 -13.53 -16.59 25.18
C LEU A 621 -12.82 -17.95 25.05
N ASP A 622 -13.49 -19.00 24.55
CA ASP A 622 -12.90 -20.33 24.32
C ASP A 622 -11.72 -20.34 23.31
N LYS A 623 -11.59 -19.26 22.53
CA LYS A 623 -10.49 -19.05 21.58
C LYS A 623 -9.34 -18.21 22.14
N ASN A 624 -9.56 -17.40 23.19
CA ASN A 624 -8.52 -16.70 23.94
C ASN A 624 -7.93 -17.59 25.06
N ILE A 625 -8.64 -18.63 25.51
CA ILE A 625 -8.09 -19.65 26.43
C ILE A 625 -7.02 -20.47 25.71
N ASP A 626 -5.78 -20.02 25.91
CA ASP A 626 -4.52 -20.64 25.48
C ASP A 626 -3.78 -21.33 26.66
N GLU A 627 -4.15 -21.05 27.92
CA GLU A 627 -3.49 -21.58 29.11
C GLU A 627 -3.84 -23.07 29.35
N LEU A 628 -2.83 -23.93 29.31
CA LEU A 628 -2.97 -25.37 29.56
C LEU A 628 -2.82 -25.69 31.05
N HIS A 629 -3.69 -26.55 31.59
CA HIS A 629 -3.60 -27.00 32.99
C HIS A 629 -2.22 -27.63 33.31
N GLU A 630 -1.65 -27.32 34.47
CA GLU A 630 -0.36 -27.87 34.92
C GLU A 630 -0.32 -29.41 34.94
N SER A 631 -1.47 -30.08 35.15
CA SER A 631 -1.60 -31.54 35.03
C SER A 631 -1.31 -32.05 33.61
N LEU A 632 -1.76 -31.33 32.59
CA LEU A 632 -1.54 -31.67 31.17
C LEU A 632 -0.14 -31.25 30.71
N GLU A 633 0.40 -30.12 31.21
CA GLU A 633 1.82 -29.77 30.99
C GLU A 633 2.77 -30.84 31.55
N ALA A 634 2.55 -31.27 32.79
CA ALA A 634 3.39 -32.24 33.47
C ALA A 634 3.35 -33.62 32.78
N LEU A 635 2.17 -34.01 32.28
CA LEU A 635 1.97 -35.27 31.55
C LEU A 635 2.79 -35.31 30.26
N LEU A 636 2.84 -34.24 29.46
CA LEU A 636 3.66 -34.18 28.25
C LEU A 636 5.17 -34.14 28.55
N GLY A 637 5.60 -33.43 29.60
CA GLY A 637 6.99 -33.48 30.07
C GLY A 637 7.42 -34.88 30.59
N GLY A 638 6.43 -35.66 31.04
CA GLY A 638 6.56 -37.06 31.46
C GLY A 638 6.48 -38.09 30.33
N SER A 639 6.22 -37.69 29.07
CA SER A 639 6.03 -38.63 27.95
C SER A 639 7.21 -39.59 27.77
N SER A 640 6.88 -40.85 27.42
CA SER A 640 7.85 -41.87 27.04
C SER A 640 8.39 -41.69 25.62
N ASN A 641 7.70 -40.92 24.77
CA ASN A 641 8.22 -40.59 23.44
C ASN A 641 9.22 -39.41 23.54
N LEU A 642 10.48 -39.70 23.22
CA LEU A 642 11.58 -38.73 23.23
C LEU A 642 11.35 -37.54 22.28
N PHE A 643 10.65 -37.75 21.14
CA PHE A 643 10.30 -36.66 20.23
C PHE A 643 9.32 -35.70 20.90
N ILE A 644 8.18 -36.18 21.42
CA ILE A 644 7.20 -35.38 22.15
C ILE A 644 7.85 -34.62 23.32
N LYS A 645 8.72 -35.29 24.06
CA LYS A 645 9.48 -34.68 25.17
C LYS A 645 10.46 -33.59 24.72
N SER A 646 11.04 -33.71 23.52
CA SER A 646 11.91 -32.69 22.91
C SER A 646 11.13 -31.49 22.33
N VAL A 647 9.86 -31.70 21.96
CA VAL A 647 8.90 -30.67 21.56
C VAL A 647 8.40 -29.89 22.78
N TRP A 648 8.33 -30.54 23.95
CA TRP A 648 7.80 -29.98 25.20
C TRP A 648 8.84 -29.32 26.13
N ILE A 649 10.03 -28.96 25.62
CA ILE A 649 11.03 -28.22 26.40
C ILE A 649 10.50 -26.80 26.66
N LYS A 650 10.37 -26.40 27.94
CA LYS A 650 9.77 -25.13 28.34
C LYS A 650 10.46 -23.91 27.72
N CYS A 651 9.89 -23.42 26.62
CA CYS A 651 10.18 -22.12 26.04
C CYS A 651 9.00 -21.19 26.38
N HIS A 652 9.27 -20.06 27.03
CA HIS A 652 8.25 -19.15 27.56
C HIS A 652 7.19 -18.80 26.51
N GLU A 653 5.91 -19.00 26.84
CA GLU A 653 4.80 -18.66 25.95
C GLU A 653 4.56 -17.15 25.97
N ILE A 654 5.31 -16.45 25.13
CA ILE A 654 5.03 -15.07 24.73
C ILE A 654 3.67 -15.08 24.01
N PRO A 655 2.64 -14.38 24.54
CA PRO A 655 1.31 -14.38 23.94
C PRO A 655 1.32 -13.89 22.48
N SER A 656 0.34 -14.36 21.70
CA SER A 656 0.22 -14.09 20.27
C SER A 656 0.30 -12.60 19.92
N HIS A 657 -0.35 -11.74 20.71
CA HIS A 657 -0.31 -10.28 20.55
C HIS A 657 1.09 -9.69 20.81
N LEU A 658 1.83 -10.24 21.77
CA LEU A 658 3.14 -9.74 22.19
C LEU A 658 4.24 -10.16 21.21
N ARG A 659 4.12 -11.35 20.58
CA ARG A 659 4.97 -11.75 19.44
C ARG A 659 4.89 -10.74 18.27
N LEU A 660 3.77 -10.03 18.10
CA LEU A 660 3.61 -9.01 17.05
C LEU A 660 4.36 -7.70 17.38
N MET A 661 4.40 -7.29 18.65
CA MET A 661 5.13 -6.08 19.05
C MET A 661 6.62 -6.19 18.71
N VAL A 662 7.23 -7.34 19.02
CA VAL A 662 8.62 -7.66 18.68
C VAL A 662 8.89 -7.58 17.16
N LEU A 663 7.94 -8.00 16.33
CA LEU A 663 8.05 -7.86 14.87
C LEU A 663 8.02 -6.39 14.44
N VAL A 664 7.10 -5.58 14.97
CA VAL A 664 7.00 -4.15 14.62
C VAL A 664 8.23 -3.36 15.11
N GLU A 665 8.77 -3.67 16.28
CA GLU A 665 10.04 -3.11 16.77
C GLU A 665 11.22 -3.50 15.85
N LYS A 666 11.28 -4.76 15.42
CA LYS A 666 12.29 -5.22 14.45
C LYS A 666 12.17 -4.47 13.12
N LEU A 667 10.97 -4.32 12.58
CA LEU A 667 10.71 -3.56 11.34
C LEU A 667 11.11 -2.08 11.46
N ASN A 668 10.86 -1.43 12.61
CA ASN A 668 11.26 -0.05 12.87
C ASN A 668 12.78 0.16 12.83
N SER A 669 13.59 -0.83 13.21
CA SER A 669 15.06 -0.76 13.08
C SER A 669 15.54 -0.80 11.62
N THR A 670 14.83 -1.54 10.77
CA THR A 670 15.23 -1.81 9.38
C THR A 670 14.88 -0.67 8.42
N GLY A 671 15.56 -0.60 7.28
CA GLY A 671 15.00 0.09 6.12
C GLY A 671 13.92 -0.77 5.47
N THR A 672 13.07 -0.16 4.64
CA THR A 672 11.79 -0.79 4.27
C THR A 672 11.39 -0.49 2.85
N HIS A 673 10.91 -1.55 2.18
CA HIS A 673 10.32 -1.49 0.86
C HIS A 673 8.94 -2.15 0.91
N PHE A 674 8.01 -1.65 0.10
CA PHE A 674 6.63 -2.12 0.10
C PHE A 674 6.27 -2.67 -1.27
N VAL A 675 5.86 -3.94 -1.29
CA VAL A 675 5.21 -4.58 -2.43
C VAL A 675 3.74 -4.77 -2.06
N HIS A 676 2.84 -4.21 -2.87
CA HIS A 676 1.40 -4.35 -2.67
C HIS A 676 0.80 -5.24 -3.75
N CYS A 677 0.32 -6.40 -3.33
CA CYS A 677 -0.26 -7.44 -4.17
C CYS A 677 -1.79 -7.25 -4.26
N VAL A 678 -2.33 -7.22 -5.47
CA VAL A 678 -3.74 -6.91 -5.75
C VAL A 678 -4.40 -8.09 -6.46
N LYS A 679 -5.58 -8.47 -5.97
CA LYS A 679 -6.44 -9.50 -6.55
C LYS A 679 -7.33 -8.86 -7.64
N PRO A 680 -7.21 -9.21 -8.93
CA PRO A 680 -7.94 -8.52 -10.01
C PRO A 680 -9.42 -8.92 -10.12
N ASN A 681 -9.80 -10.11 -9.67
CA ASN A 681 -11.17 -10.61 -9.68
C ASN A 681 -11.36 -11.66 -8.57
N PRO A 682 -12.60 -11.92 -8.10
CA PRO A 682 -12.81 -12.78 -6.93
C PRO A 682 -12.72 -14.28 -7.28
N GLU A 683 -13.07 -14.61 -8.53
CA GLU A 683 -13.23 -15.97 -9.10
C GLU A 683 -11.90 -16.68 -9.45
N MET A 684 -10.77 -15.98 -9.37
CA MET A 684 -9.41 -16.48 -9.71
C MET A 684 -9.21 -16.86 -11.19
N VAL A 685 -9.98 -16.25 -12.10
CA VAL A 685 -9.89 -16.51 -13.55
C VAL A 685 -8.86 -15.58 -14.19
N PRO A 686 -7.95 -16.06 -15.06
CA PRO A 686 -6.99 -15.20 -15.76
C PRO A 686 -7.70 -14.21 -16.73
N SER A 687 -6.99 -13.14 -17.07
CA SER A 687 -7.45 -12.08 -17.99
C SER A 687 -8.72 -11.30 -17.61
N ARG A 688 -9.36 -11.57 -16.46
CA ARG A 688 -10.53 -10.83 -15.97
C ARG A 688 -10.16 -9.79 -14.91
N PHE A 689 -10.58 -8.54 -15.12
CA PHE A 689 -10.26 -7.39 -14.26
C PHE A 689 -11.55 -6.72 -13.75
N SER A 690 -11.73 -6.67 -12.44
CA SER A 690 -12.91 -6.15 -11.74
C SER A 690 -12.59 -4.79 -11.12
N GLY A 691 -12.76 -3.72 -11.90
CA GLY A 691 -12.26 -2.38 -11.57
C GLY A 691 -12.70 -1.83 -10.21
N GLY A 692 -13.97 -2.04 -9.80
CA GLY A 692 -14.45 -1.63 -8.48
C GLY A 692 -13.75 -2.32 -7.31
N GLN A 693 -13.39 -3.60 -7.46
CA GLN A 693 -12.68 -4.37 -6.42
C GLN A 693 -11.19 -4.03 -6.38
N VAL A 694 -10.57 -3.77 -7.53
CA VAL A 694 -9.19 -3.28 -7.62
C VAL A 694 -9.09 -1.87 -7.01
N LEU A 695 -10.03 -0.98 -7.31
CA LEU A 695 -10.11 0.35 -6.72
C LEU A 695 -10.29 0.31 -5.20
N ALA A 696 -11.14 -0.58 -4.68
CA ALA A 696 -11.30 -0.79 -3.25
C ALA A 696 -9.96 -1.18 -2.60
N GLN A 697 -9.27 -2.21 -3.11
CA GLN A 697 -7.95 -2.62 -2.60
C GLN A 697 -6.92 -1.47 -2.64
N LEU A 698 -6.83 -0.71 -3.74
CA LEU A 698 -5.92 0.43 -3.85
C LEU A 698 -6.24 1.57 -2.88
N LYS A 699 -7.52 1.79 -2.56
CA LYS A 699 -7.97 2.72 -1.51
C LYS A 699 -7.58 2.23 -0.12
N CYS A 700 -7.91 0.99 0.20
CA CYS A 700 -7.56 0.36 1.48
C CYS A 700 -6.04 0.35 1.71
N ALA A 701 -5.23 0.09 0.68
CA ALA A 701 -3.77 0.13 0.75
C ALA A 701 -3.18 1.52 1.02
N GLY A 702 -4.01 2.58 1.05
CA GLY A 702 -3.56 3.97 1.24
C GLY A 702 -2.93 4.59 -0.01
N MET A 703 -2.93 3.93 -1.17
CA MET A 703 -2.30 4.44 -2.41
C MET A 703 -2.93 5.76 -2.86
N ALA A 704 -4.22 5.97 -2.59
CA ALA A 704 -4.91 7.24 -2.79
C ALA A 704 -4.23 8.42 -2.04
N SER A 705 -3.79 8.19 -0.79
CA SER A 705 -3.04 9.17 0.00
C SER A 705 -1.60 9.31 -0.48
N VAL A 706 -0.97 8.21 -0.92
CA VAL A 706 0.40 8.24 -1.48
C VAL A 706 0.44 9.12 -2.72
N LEU A 707 -0.49 8.93 -3.67
CA LEU A 707 -0.56 9.74 -4.89
C LEU A 707 -0.70 11.24 -4.57
N LYS A 708 -1.55 11.61 -3.60
CA LYS A 708 -1.75 13.00 -3.15
C LYS A 708 -0.50 13.59 -2.49
N LEU A 709 0.31 12.78 -1.80
CA LEU A 709 1.63 13.18 -1.29
C LEU A 709 2.64 13.34 -2.43
N MET A 710 2.75 12.35 -3.32
CA MET A 710 3.73 12.34 -4.42
C MET A 710 3.44 13.40 -5.50
N GLN A 711 2.19 13.86 -5.63
CA GLN A 711 1.84 15.00 -6.48
C GLN A 711 2.45 16.34 -5.98
N LYS A 712 2.82 16.42 -4.70
CA LYS A 712 3.34 17.66 -4.05
C LYS A 712 4.74 17.51 -3.46
N GLY A 713 5.22 16.28 -3.26
CA GLY A 713 6.48 15.94 -2.59
C GLY A 713 7.62 15.56 -3.54
N TYR A 714 8.73 15.09 -2.96
CA TYR A 714 9.98 14.84 -3.67
C TYR A 714 10.50 13.40 -3.39
N PRO A 715 10.07 12.37 -4.16
CA PRO A 715 10.37 10.96 -3.91
C PRO A 715 11.83 10.51 -4.09
N SER A 716 12.80 11.42 -4.21
CA SER A 716 14.22 11.09 -4.43
C SER A 716 15.12 12.13 -3.76
N ARG A 717 16.06 11.68 -2.92
CA ARG A 717 16.94 12.52 -2.10
C ARG A 717 18.38 11.99 -2.03
N VAL A 718 19.34 12.90 -1.92
CA VAL A 718 20.78 12.66 -1.69
C VAL A 718 21.29 13.75 -0.75
N VAL A 719 22.27 13.45 0.10
CA VAL A 719 22.89 14.42 1.01
C VAL A 719 23.81 15.35 0.22
N PHE A 720 23.68 16.67 0.40
CA PHE A 720 24.46 17.65 -0.36
C PHE A 720 25.99 17.49 -0.21
N ALA A 721 26.47 16.99 0.93
CA ALA A 721 27.89 16.69 1.14
C ALA A 721 28.44 15.67 0.13
N ASP A 722 27.70 14.57 -0.11
CA ASP A 722 28.04 13.54 -1.10
C ASP A 722 27.95 14.08 -2.55
N LEU A 723 27.08 15.08 -2.76
CA LEU A 723 26.86 15.79 -4.02
C LEU A 723 27.84 16.96 -4.27
N SER A 724 28.69 17.32 -3.31
CA SER A 724 29.50 18.56 -3.34
C SER A 724 30.48 18.66 -4.51
N PHE A 725 30.88 17.52 -5.09
CA PHE A 725 31.71 17.45 -6.31
C PHE A 725 30.91 17.73 -7.61
N CYS A 726 29.58 17.83 -7.54
CA CYS A 726 28.66 17.75 -8.67
C CYS A 726 27.74 18.96 -8.90
N GLU A 727 27.84 20.07 -8.14
CA GLU A 727 27.05 21.28 -8.46
C GLU A 727 27.34 21.80 -9.87
N SER A 728 28.61 21.75 -10.30
CA SER A 728 29.03 22.13 -11.66
C SER A 728 28.52 21.18 -12.75
N LEU A 729 28.08 19.96 -12.40
CA LEU A 729 27.53 18.97 -13.33
C LEU A 729 26.07 19.27 -13.70
N PHE A 730 25.25 19.63 -12.71
CA PHE A 730 23.79 19.67 -12.85
C PHE A 730 23.35 20.69 -13.93
N TYR A 731 23.96 21.88 -13.90
CA TYR A 731 23.72 22.94 -14.89
C TYR A 731 24.27 22.63 -16.30
N ALA A 732 25.23 21.69 -16.39
CA ALA A 732 26.02 21.46 -17.59
C ALA A 732 25.59 20.24 -18.42
N LEU A 733 24.97 19.24 -17.79
CA LEU A 733 24.70 17.94 -18.42
C LEU A 733 23.22 17.68 -18.76
N GLY A 734 22.26 18.29 -18.06
CA GLY A 734 20.83 18.04 -18.31
C GLY A 734 20.41 16.57 -18.19
N LEU A 735 21.03 15.83 -17.26
CA LEU A 735 20.84 14.38 -17.10
C LEU A 735 19.63 14.03 -16.24
N ASN A 736 18.69 13.30 -16.83
CA ASN A 736 17.41 12.94 -16.21
C ASN A 736 17.47 11.67 -15.34
N LYS A 737 18.63 11.30 -14.76
CA LYS A 737 18.76 10.07 -13.95
C LYS A 737 19.62 10.26 -12.69
N PHE A 738 18.96 10.16 -11.56
CA PHE A 738 19.48 10.35 -10.20
C PHE A 738 20.69 9.47 -9.88
N ASP A 739 20.58 8.16 -10.11
CA ASP A 739 21.63 7.18 -9.78
C ASP A 739 22.92 7.32 -10.62
N GLN A 740 22.90 8.07 -11.74
CA GLN A 740 24.13 8.36 -12.49
C GLN A 740 25.05 9.35 -11.76
N LEU A 741 24.49 10.19 -10.86
CA LEU A 741 25.26 11.02 -9.92
C LEU A 741 25.79 10.20 -8.74
N MET A 742 25.03 9.19 -8.28
CA MET A 742 25.41 8.35 -7.13
C MET A 742 26.45 7.26 -7.44
N LYS A 743 26.80 7.06 -8.72
CA LYS A 743 27.89 6.15 -9.12
C LYS A 743 29.25 6.76 -8.80
N GLN A 744 29.80 6.37 -7.66
CA GLN A 744 31.18 6.66 -7.20
C GLN A 744 32.29 6.04 -8.09
N ASP A 745 31.95 5.40 -9.23
CA ASP A 745 32.88 4.87 -10.22
C ASP A 745 33.83 6.01 -10.70
N PRO A 746 35.15 5.96 -10.41
CA PRO A 746 36.05 7.10 -10.64
C PRO A 746 36.11 7.58 -12.09
N GLU A 747 36.00 6.65 -13.05
CA GLU A 747 35.97 6.98 -14.49
C GLU A 747 34.68 7.71 -14.90
N ASN A 748 33.52 7.34 -14.34
CA ASN A 748 32.24 7.98 -14.62
C ASN A 748 32.21 9.41 -14.07
N VAL A 749 32.68 9.60 -12.83
CA VAL A 749 32.82 10.93 -12.22
C VAL A 749 33.73 11.81 -13.07
N LYS A 750 34.92 11.31 -13.45
CA LYS A 750 35.87 12.03 -14.32
C LYS A 750 35.25 12.42 -15.66
N LEU A 751 34.61 11.48 -16.35
CA LEU A 751 33.99 11.71 -17.66
C LEU A 751 32.81 12.69 -17.61
N MET A 752 32.09 12.78 -16.48
CA MET A 752 31.08 13.81 -16.27
C MET A 752 31.71 15.19 -15.99
N VAL A 753 32.79 15.26 -15.20
CA VAL A 753 33.53 16.51 -14.93
C VAL A 753 34.15 17.08 -16.21
N ASP A 754 34.77 16.25 -17.07
CA ASP A 754 35.34 16.69 -18.34
C ASP A 754 34.28 17.31 -19.27
N LYS A 755 33.09 16.69 -19.36
CA LYS A 755 31.94 17.24 -20.09
C LYS A 755 31.44 18.55 -19.48
N ALA A 756 31.32 18.62 -18.16
CA ALA A 756 30.86 19.81 -17.44
C ALA A 756 31.82 20.99 -17.64
N HIS A 757 33.12 20.75 -17.52
CA HIS A 757 34.15 21.75 -17.80
C HIS A 757 34.09 22.25 -19.26
N SER A 758 33.93 21.34 -20.23
CA SER A 758 33.74 21.71 -21.64
C SER A 758 32.48 22.57 -21.86
N TRP A 759 31.37 22.27 -21.18
CA TRP A 759 30.15 23.07 -21.22
C TRP A 759 30.36 24.46 -20.60
N ILE A 760 30.98 24.56 -19.42
CA ILE A 760 31.23 25.84 -18.73
C ILE A 760 32.11 26.75 -19.60
N LEU A 761 33.14 26.21 -20.26
CA LEU A 761 33.96 26.95 -21.21
C LEU A 761 33.13 27.45 -22.41
N ARG A 762 32.34 26.58 -23.05
CA ARG A 762 31.44 26.95 -24.16
C ARG A 762 30.40 28.00 -23.75
N PHE A 763 29.86 27.90 -22.53
CA PHE A 763 28.91 28.85 -21.96
C PHE A 763 29.55 30.22 -21.71
N ARG A 764 30.75 30.27 -21.10
CA ARG A 764 31.51 31.52 -20.90
C ARG A 764 31.82 32.21 -22.23
N TRP A 765 32.26 31.47 -23.25
CA TRP A 765 32.48 32.00 -24.60
C TRP A 765 31.19 32.52 -25.25
N ARG A 766 30.09 31.76 -25.19
CA ARG A 766 28.78 32.22 -25.69
C ARG A 766 28.29 33.47 -24.96
N LYS A 767 28.44 33.55 -23.64
CA LYS A 767 28.08 34.74 -22.84
C LYS A 767 28.87 35.97 -23.31
N LEU A 768 30.18 35.84 -23.53
CA LEU A 768 31.02 36.91 -24.05
C LEU A 768 30.57 37.35 -25.45
N GLN A 769 30.33 36.39 -26.36
CA GLN A 769 29.83 36.65 -27.72
C GLN A 769 28.48 37.38 -27.71
N TYR A 770 27.54 36.96 -26.86
CA TYR A 770 26.23 37.62 -26.73
C TYR A 770 26.32 39.02 -26.12
N VAL A 771 27.21 39.24 -25.15
CA VAL A 771 27.46 40.59 -24.58
C VAL A 771 28.04 41.52 -25.64
N VAL A 772 29.08 41.11 -26.37
CA VAL A 772 29.67 41.92 -27.46
C VAL A 772 28.63 42.20 -28.56
N LEU A 773 27.84 41.19 -28.95
CA LEU A 773 26.76 41.36 -29.92
C LEU A 773 25.66 42.30 -29.42
N ALA A 774 25.33 42.28 -28.13
CA ALA A 774 24.37 43.20 -27.52
C ALA A 774 24.89 44.64 -27.52
N CYS A 775 26.15 44.87 -27.15
CA CYS A 775 26.81 46.18 -27.21
C CYS A 775 26.83 46.74 -28.65
N VAL A 776 27.21 45.92 -29.65
CA VAL A 776 27.21 46.33 -31.07
C VAL A 776 25.80 46.60 -31.59
N LYS A 777 24.79 45.83 -31.17
CA LYS A 777 23.37 46.11 -31.49
C LYS A 777 22.88 47.40 -30.85
N LEU A 778 23.24 47.67 -29.59
CA LEU A 778 22.90 48.91 -28.88
C LEU A 778 23.51 50.14 -29.55
N ASP A 779 24.83 50.13 -29.84
CA ASP A 779 25.51 51.22 -30.56
C ASP A 779 24.85 51.53 -31.91
N LYS A 780 24.61 50.50 -32.74
CA LYS A 780 23.90 50.65 -34.01
C LYS A 780 22.48 51.17 -33.83
N GLN A 781 21.76 50.73 -32.79
CA GLN A 781 20.40 51.20 -32.51
C GLN A 781 20.36 52.65 -32.01
N ILE A 782 21.37 53.10 -31.25
CA ILE A 782 21.53 54.49 -30.82
C ILE A 782 21.81 55.38 -32.05
N LYS A 783 22.75 54.99 -32.91
CA LYS A 783 23.07 55.71 -34.16
C LYS A 783 21.86 55.82 -35.09
N LEU A 784 21.16 54.70 -35.36
CA LEU A 784 19.92 54.70 -36.15
C LEU A 784 18.80 55.58 -35.56
N ARG A 785 18.71 55.72 -34.23
CA ARG A 785 17.76 56.65 -33.58
C ARG A 785 18.20 58.12 -33.73
N ALA A 786 19.50 58.41 -33.66
CA ALA A 786 20.04 59.74 -33.89
C ALA A 786 19.84 60.20 -35.35
N ASP A 787 20.10 59.33 -36.33
CA ASP A 787 19.94 59.65 -37.75
C ASP A 787 18.47 59.77 -38.17
N ARG A 788 17.55 59.02 -37.53
CA ARG A 788 16.10 59.29 -37.63
C ARG A 788 15.73 60.68 -37.11
N LYS A 789 16.22 61.09 -35.92
CA LYS A 789 15.99 62.46 -35.41
C LYS A 789 16.57 63.53 -36.34
N ARG A 790 17.74 63.30 -36.95
CA ARG A 790 18.34 64.22 -37.93
C ARG A 790 17.51 64.32 -39.22
N THR A 791 17.01 63.21 -39.76
CA THR A 791 16.15 63.21 -40.96
C THR A 791 14.78 63.83 -40.67
N GLU A 792 14.19 63.59 -39.50
CA GLU A 792 12.98 64.29 -39.04
C GLU A 792 13.21 65.80 -38.87
N GLN A 793 14.34 66.23 -38.30
CA GLN A 793 14.70 67.65 -38.23
C GLN A 793 14.93 68.26 -39.62
N HIS A 794 15.62 67.57 -40.53
CA HIS A 794 15.77 68.02 -41.91
C HIS A 794 14.41 68.14 -42.62
N HIS A 795 13.51 67.17 -42.45
CA HIS A 795 12.18 67.19 -43.06
C HIS A 795 11.29 68.29 -42.45
N ARG A 796 11.38 68.55 -41.13
CA ARG A 796 10.74 69.72 -40.48
C ARG A 796 11.33 71.05 -40.97
N ARG A 797 12.66 71.12 -41.20
CA ARG A 797 13.33 72.32 -41.74
C ARG A 797 12.93 72.57 -43.19
N TRP A 798 12.91 71.54 -44.03
CA TRP A 798 12.42 71.61 -45.41
C TRP A 798 10.93 71.98 -45.48
N LYS A 799 10.07 71.43 -44.62
CA LYS A 799 8.67 71.88 -44.52
C LYS A 799 8.56 73.35 -44.11
N ARG A 800 9.37 73.84 -43.16
CA ARG A 800 9.40 75.28 -42.81
C ARG A 800 9.88 76.16 -43.97
N ILE A 801 10.90 75.74 -44.73
CA ILE A 801 11.37 76.46 -45.92
C ILE A 801 10.28 76.46 -47.00
N TYR A 802 9.65 75.31 -47.26
CA TYR A 802 8.55 75.17 -48.22
C TYR A 802 7.36 76.08 -47.85
N PHE A 803 6.89 76.04 -46.60
CA PHE A 803 5.82 76.93 -46.13
C PHE A 803 6.23 78.41 -46.16
N ALA A 804 7.51 78.76 -45.93
CA ALA A 804 7.98 80.13 -46.09
C ALA A 804 7.99 80.58 -47.57
N CYS A 805 8.39 79.70 -48.49
CA CYS A 805 8.33 79.98 -49.93
C CYS A 805 6.87 80.12 -50.43
N VAL A 806 5.95 79.27 -49.96
CA VAL A 806 4.51 79.39 -50.24
C VAL A 806 3.97 80.70 -49.67
N ALA A 807 4.27 81.03 -48.40
CA ALA A 807 3.83 82.29 -47.79
C ALA A 807 4.37 83.52 -48.53
N CYS A 808 5.62 83.50 -49.02
CA CYS A 808 6.16 84.60 -49.85
C CYS A 808 5.47 84.72 -51.21
N LEU A 809 5.09 83.61 -51.84
CA LEU A 809 4.30 83.62 -53.09
C LEU A 809 2.87 84.11 -52.86
N GLU A 810 2.26 83.78 -51.71
CA GLU A 810 0.97 84.33 -51.30
C GLU A 810 1.08 85.84 -51.01
N PHE A 811 2.12 86.29 -50.29
CA PHE A 811 2.33 87.70 -49.93
C PHE A 811 2.56 88.62 -51.14
N GLN A 812 3.11 88.11 -52.25
CA GLN A 812 3.18 88.88 -53.50
C GLN A 812 1.82 89.07 -54.16
N ASN A 813 0.85 88.18 -53.92
CA ASN A 813 -0.50 88.29 -54.47
C ASN A 813 -1.42 89.18 -53.60
N THR A 814 -1.24 89.21 -52.27
CA THR A 814 -2.10 89.98 -51.34
C THR A 814 -1.89 91.51 -51.35
N ILE A 815 -0.86 92.02 -52.02
CA ILE A 815 -0.66 93.49 -52.16
C ILE A 815 -1.65 94.11 -53.17
N SER A 816 -2.41 93.30 -53.92
CA SER A 816 -3.24 93.75 -55.05
C SER A 816 -4.65 94.25 -54.72
N ASN A 817 -5.20 94.04 -53.50
CA ASN A 817 -6.56 94.45 -53.13
C ASN A 817 -6.69 94.89 -51.65
N GLN A 818 -7.50 95.93 -51.41
CA GLN A 818 -7.83 96.49 -50.09
C GLN A 818 -9.36 96.61 -49.91
N SER A 819 -9.81 96.98 -48.69
CA SER A 819 -11.21 97.19 -48.21
C SER A 819 -12.04 95.90 -48.01
N GLY A 820 -12.93 95.81 -47.00
CA GLY A 820 -13.26 96.74 -45.89
C GLY A 820 -14.20 96.16 -44.82
N ASP A 821 -14.41 96.93 -43.73
CA ASP A 821 -15.55 96.99 -42.78
C ASP A 821 -16.09 95.75 -42.00
N SER A 822 -15.56 95.57 -40.77
CA SER A 822 -16.24 95.76 -39.45
C SER A 822 -17.64 95.20 -39.04
N ILE A 823 -17.72 94.81 -37.74
CA ILE A 823 -18.83 94.97 -36.75
C ILE A 823 -19.91 93.85 -36.52
N VAL A 824 -19.90 93.29 -35.27
CA VAL A 824 -20.99 92.78 -34.36
C VAL A 824 -22.03 91.74 -34.86
N GLY A 825 -22.52 90.75 -34.09
CA GLY A 825 -22.19 90.24 -32.74
C GLY A 825 -23.42 89.69 -31.94
N ARG A 826 -23.18 88.91 -30.85
CA ARG A 826 -24.13 88.48 -29.77
C ARG A 826 -25.30 87.55 -30.17
N GLU A 827 -25.97 86.73 -29.32
CA GLU A 827 -25.74 86.09 -27.99
C GLU A 827 -26.60 84.76 -27.99
N GLU A 828 -27.16 84.08 -26.96
CA GLU A 828 -27.45 84.23 -25.51
C GLU A 828 -27.78 82.82 -24.90
N LEU A 829 -28.14 82.70 -23.60
CA LEU A 829 -28.63 81.50 -22.84
C LEU A 829 -27.62 80.34 -22.62
N GLU A 830 -27.13 79.96 -21.42
CA GLU A 830 -27.66 79.85 -20.03
C GLU A 830 -28.56 78.60 -19.79
N ASP A 831 -28.48 77.85 -18.66
CA ASP A 831 -27.77 78.09 -17.38
C ASP A 831 -27.25 76.78 -16.68
N GLU A 832 -26.56 76.94 -15.53
CA GLU A 832 -25.73 75.99 -14.75
C GLU A 832 -26.52 75.30 -13.57
N PRO A 833 -25.98 74.87 -12.40
CA PRO A 833 -24.70 74.19 -12.04
C PRO A 833 -24.81 72.99 -11.04
N LYS A 834 -23.73 72.19 -10.88
CA LYS A 834 -22.82 72.21 -9.68
C LYS A 834 -21.83 71.03 -9.51
N SER A 835 -20.55 71.42 -9.41
CA SER A 835 -19.47 70.85 -8.58
C SER A 835 -19.10 69.35 -8.66
N LYS A 836 -17.96 69.08 -9.34
CA LYS A 836 -16.72 68.68 -8.67
C LYS A 836 -15.55 69.43 -9.31
N MET A 837 -14.68 70.05 -8.50
CA MET A 837 -13.52 70.81 -9.01
C MET A 837 -12.50 69.86 -9.63
N ILE A 838 -12.26 69.99 -10.94
CA ILE A 838 -11.12 69.38 -11.61
C ILE A 838 -9.95 70.37 -11.45
N LYS A 839 -8.95 70.01 -10.63
CA LYS A 839 -7.84 70.89 -10.26
C LYS A 839 -6.91 71.26 -11.42
N TYR A 840 -6.84 70.39 -12.45
CA TYR A 840 -5.99 70.56 -13.63
C TYR A 840 -6.71 70.07 -14.90
N ASP A 841 -6.91 70.93 -15.90
CA ASP A 841 -7.35 70.47 -17.23
C ASP A 841 -6.17 69.94 -18.04
N LEU A 842 -6.14 68.62 -18.19
CA LEU A 842 -5.12 67.87 -18.92
C LEU A 842 -5.58 67.46 -20.33
N ALA A 843 -6.81 67.81 -20.75
CA ALA A 843 -7.34 67.45 -22.06
C ALA A 843 -6.48 68.05 -23.20
N VAL A 844 -6.10 69.32 -23.07
CA VAL A 844 -5.33 70.09 -24.08
C VAL A 844 -3.85 69.70 -24.14
N TRP A 845 -3.32 69.00 -23.13
CA TRP A 845 -1.88 68.69 -23.00
C TRP A 845 -1.43 67.63 -24.01
N LYS A 846 -0.21 67.75 -24.54
CA LYS A 846 0.35 66.77 -25.48
C LYS A 846 0.97 65.60 -24.72
N TYR A 847 1.14 64.49 -25.43
CA TYR A 847 1.80 63.28 -24.90
C TYR A 847 3.24 63.54 -24.39
N GLU A 848 3.97 64.47 -25.01
CA GLU A 848 5.33 64.84 -24.57
C GLU A 848 5.30 65.65 -23.27
N ASP A 849 4.33 66.55 -23.12
CA ASP A 849 4.15 67.39 -21.92
C ASP A 849 3.68 66.56 -20.72
N LEU A 850 2.63 65.74 -20.91
CA LEU A 850 2.11 64.80 -19.90
C LEU A 850 3.22 63.86 -19.40
N LYS A 851 4.03 63.31 -20.32
CA LYS A 851 5.10 62.39 -19.93
C LYS A 851 6.25 63.10 -19.21
N LYS A 852 6.65 64.28 -19.67
CA LYS A 852 7.67 65.08 -18.99
C LYS A 852 7.28 65.33 -17.53
N GLU A 853 6.03 65.72 -17.29
CA GLU A 853 5.56 66.03 -15.94
C GLU A 853 5.42 64.77 -15.06
N ILE A 854 5.08 63.61 -15.62
CA ILE A 854 5.17 62.31 -14.92
C ILE A 854 6.62 62.02 -14.48
N ASP A 855 7.59 62.28 -15.36
CA ASP A 855 9.01 61.97 -15.15
C ASP A 855 9.77 63.03 -14.31
N SER A 856 9.24 64.26 -14.12
CA SER A 856 9.96 65.36 -13.45
C SER A 856 9.20 66.21 -12.41
N SER A 857 7.90 66.02 -12.19
CA SER A 857 7.16 66.85 -11.21
C SER A 857 7.35 66.39 -9.76
N THR A 858 7.19 67.33 -8.83
CA THR A 858 7.15 67.06 -7.38
C THR A 858 5.75 67.19 -6.78
N ASP A 859 4.75 67.66 -7.54
CA ASP A 859 3.33 67.60 -7.12
C ASP A 859 2.76 66.20 -7.44
N THR A 860 2.54 65.41 -6.39
CA THR A 860 2.01 64.06 -6.50
C THR A 860 0.55 64.00 -6.97
N GLU A 861 -0.26 65.06 -6.81
CA GLU A 861 -1.62 65.10 -7.37
C GLU A 861 -1.58 65.30 -8.89
N LEU A 862 -0.78 66.28 -9.36
CA LEU A 862 -0.55 66.51 -10.79
C LEU A 862 0.06 65.27 -11.46
N GLN A 863 1.03 64.64 -10.82
CA GLN A 863 1.70 63.44 -11.33
C GLN A 863 0.69 62.27 -11.54
N HIS A 864 -0.20 62.02 -10.58
CA HIS A 864 -1.24 61.00 -10.71
C HIS A 864 -2.27 61.35 -11.79
N ALA A 865 -2.69 62.63 -11.89
CA ALA A 865 -3.62 63.07 -12.92
C ALA A 865 -3.04 62.90 -14.34
N CYS A 866 -1.78 63.29 -14.55
CA CYS A 866 -1.06 63.07 -15.80
C CYS A 866 -0.91 61.59 -16.13
N LEU A 867 -0.59 60.75 -15.14
CA LEU A 867 -0.46 59.30 -15.30
C LEU A 867 -1.78 58.64 -15.73
N ALA A 868 -2.91 59.02 -15.12
CA ALA A 868 -4.23 58.49 -15.44
C ALA A 868 -4.66 58.83 -16.88
N GLU A 869 -4.52 60.10 -17.29
CA GLU A 869 -4.85 60.53 -18.66
C GLU A 869 -3.90 59.91 -19.70
N TYR A 870 -2.62 59.74 -19.37
CA TYR A 870 -1.66 59.00 -20.22
C TYR A 870 -2.08 57.53 -20.43
N TYR A 871 -2.50 56.82 -19.37
CA TYR A 871 -2.99 55.44 -19.47
C TYR A 871 -4.30 55.33 -20.25
N ARG A 872 -5.25 56.25 -20.04
CA ARG A 872 -6.52 56.34 -20.79
C ARG A 872 -6.25 56.44 -22.29
N ARG A 873 -5.39 57.39 -22.72
CA ARG A 873 -5.02 57.58 -24.13
C ARG A 873 -4.28 56.37 -24.71
N CYS A 874 -3.35 55.78 -23.94
CA CYS A 874 -2.64 54.56 -24.36
C CYS A 874 -3.58 53.36 -24.58
N THR A 875 -4.63 53.24 -23.76
CA THR A 875 -5.66 52.20 -23.89
C THR A 875 -6.54 52.44 -25.12
N GLY A 876 -6.93 53.69 -25.37
CA GLY A 876 -7.59 54.08 -26.62
C GLY A 876 -6.77 53.71 -27.87
N TYR A 877 -5.46 54.01 -27.86
CA TYR A 877 -4.56 53.66 -28.97
C TYR A 877 -4.39 52.14 -29.15
N ARG A 878 -4.31 51.35 -28.07
CA ARG A 878 -4.30 49.88 -28.15
C ARG A 878 -5.59 49.34 -28.78
N ASN A 879 -6.74 49.84 -28.37
CA ASN A 879 -8.05 49.41 -28.88
C ASN A 879 -8.22 49.80 -30.36
N TRP A 880 -7.75 50.99 -30.76
CA TRP A 880 -7.69 51.39 -32.17
C TRP A 880 -6.74 50.48 -32.98
N ALA A 881 -5.52 50.21 -32.49
CA ALA A 881 -4.57 49.36 -33.19
C ALA A 881 -5.04 47.89 -33.34
N GLN A 882 -5.80 47.37 -32.38
CA GLN A 882 -6.47 46.07 -32.51
C GLN A 882 -7.58 46.08 -33.56
N ARG A 883 -8.37 47.16 -33.67
CA ARG A 883 -9.40 47.32 -34.72
C ARG A 883 -8.75 47.41 -36.11
N SER A 884 -7.73 48.25 -36.30
CA SER A 884 -7.02 48.41 -37.57
C SER A 884 -6.30 47.13 -38.04
N LYS A 885 -5.91 46.24 -37.12
CA LYS A 885 -5.39 44.90 -37.45
C LYS A 885 -6.45 43.93 -37.97
N ARG A 886 -7.73 44.10 -37.65
CA ARG A 886 -8.83 43.27 -38.17
C ARG A 886 -9.25 43.68 -39.59
N THR A 887 -9.25 44.98 -39.91
CA THR A 887 -9.57 45.47 -41.27
C THR A 887 -8.49 45.14 -42.30
N ASN A 888 -7.20 45.32 -41.95
CA ASN A 888 -6.10 45.12 -42.90
C ASN A 888 -5.70 43.64 -43.09
N GLY A 889 -6.55 42.69 -42.70
CA GLY A 889 -6.27 41.23 -42.76
C GLY A 889 -7.00 40.48 -43.87
N ILE A 890 -7.82 41.16 -44.70
CA ILE A 890 -8.73 40.50 -45.66
C ILE A 890 -8.17 40.49 -47.10
N GLU A 891 -7.29 41.42 -47.47
CA GLU A 891 -6.64 41.46 -48.79
C GLU A 891 -5.19 40.95 -48.76
N ARG A 892 -5.05 39.62 -48.72
CA ARG A 892 -3.91 38.84 -49.25
C ARG A 892 -4.21 37.34 -49.20
N LYS A 893 -4.66 36.80 -50.33
CA LYS A 893 -4.35 35.43 -50.75
C LYS A 893 -3.07 35.46 -51.58
#